data_AF-Q97JX9-F1
#
_entry.id   AF-Q97JX9-F1
#
_cell.length_a   1.000
_cell.length_b   1.000
_cell.length_c   1.000
_cell.angle_alpha   90.00
_cell.angle_beta   90.00
_cell.angle_gamma   90.00
#
_symmetry.space_group_name_H-M   'P 1'
#
loop_
_entity.id
_entity.type
_entity.pdbx_description
1 polymer ?
#
loop_
_entity_poly.entity_id
_entity_poly.type
_entity_poly.pdbx_seq_one_letter_code
_entity_poly.pdbx_strand_id
1 'polypeptide(L)'
;MNNDKQHYTFTIIPIRKLFYNDANNFGIYTCTIEDKQDVFNPKNTVISGTMPSLELGKAYKVMGFEFIHKKYGQQLQIENVEIKKLNSSADERNFLKNIVTLNQYQEIIKIYKSPITAITSGTFNISKVKGIKEKYFEVLKKKIIKNLEYMNFYSEFTKIGFNFNQMKKIIDFYKGGELSLQIINKNPYKLYMDIKGFGFKTVDSIALSMGIEPDSNFRTKAAILYCLEQKEQNGDTYAFIEDIHQQVEKLLNIKINDIKNYLDKEYYYFDVLRLAKRTTWETEKDISVRLKEKINNSQKLFTNNVIHLIPEIERILRIKYDDKQKELFYKINENNILVLTGFAGTGKSSVLNGLLNLFDKKNITYKLMSPTAKAAKRMEECTGKKASTIHRALGLAEGKFLVNEKNPFAEDVIIIDETSMVDIYLFLAVLKGIKNTTKLLCLGDYGQLESISAGNVLFDMIQGGIPCVKLEKIFRQKEDSSLLNVITNIRNGDNPLKNTHKTYLELGRDCKFWLGKKEQTLSRVLLCYKECLKHFSREDIMVLCPMKKGNSGVNKLNQELQKIANSQNTEELKLKDCAYKKEDLVMHIKNDYNANIFSEDCKDTIAKGIFNGDAGKIEKIDLENQKLYVSYDSGIVEYDNSNLNELMLSYALTIHKVQGSQSKVVIVALDMSHYKMLKRSLLYTAASRCVELLIFICDPKAFSIALNNNQVTHKNTFLGELLKIS
;
A
#
# COMPACT_ATOMS: atom_id res chain seq x y z
N MET A 1 8.20 -29.88 8.46
CA MET A 1 9.55 -30.47 8.40
C MET A 1 10.47 -29.51 9.13
N ASN A 2 10.71 -29.79 10.41
CA ASN A 2 11.74 -29.11 11.19
C ASN A 2 13.09 -29.51 10.60
N ASN A 3 13.79 -28.57 9.97
CA ASN A 3 15.22 -28.75 9.78
C ASN A 3 15.85 -28.39 11.11
N ASP A 4 16.18 -29.41 11.92
CA ASP A 4 17.09 -29.26 13.06
C ASP A 4 18.45 -28.85 12.48
N LYS A 5 18.62 -27.54 12.28
CA LYS A 5 19.91 -26.96 11.94
C LYS A 5 20.73 -26.97 13.21
N GLN A 6 21.81 -27.73 13.22
CA GLN A 6 22.72 -27.73 14.35
C GLN A 6 23.41 -26.37 14.41
N HIS A 7 23.13 -25.59 15.46
CA HIS A 7 23.77 -24.30 15.69
C HIS A 7 25.08 -24.53 16.43
N TYR A 8 26.11 -23.83 16.00
CA TYR A 8 27.44 -23.92 16.55
C TYR A 8 27.93 -22.54 16.95
N THR A 9 28.75 -22.50 18.00
CA THR A 9 29.45 -21.29 18.43
C THR A 9 30.92 -21.44 18.09
N PHE A 10 31.49 -20.45 17.41
CA PHE A 10 32.89 -20.47 16.97
C PHE A 10 33.56 -19.13 17.18
N THR A 11 34.86 -19.15 17.32
CA THR A 11 35.72 -17.96 17.19
C THR A 11 36.25 -17.87 15.77
N ILE A 12 35.92 -16.77 15.09
CA ILE A 12 36.33 -16.49 13.72
C ILE A 12 37.30 -15.31 13.66
N ILE A 13 38.24 -15.35 12.74
CA ILE A 13 39.08 -14.22 12.36
C ILE A 13 38.83 -13.94 10.87
N PRO A 14 38.17 -12.82 10.51
CA PRO A 14 37.99 -12.44 9.11
C PRO A 14 39.33 -12.17 8.43
N ILE A 15 39.56 -12.78 7.29
CA ILE A 15 40.79 -12.64 6.48
C ILE A 15 40.51 -11.74 5.28
N ARG A 16 39.32 -11.88 4.67
CA ARG A 16 38.93 -11.11 3.50
C ARG A 16 37.45 -10.73 3.56
N LYS A 17 37.15 -9.47 3.25
CA LYS A 17 35.78 -8.96 3.10
C LYS A 17 35.38 -9.14 1.64
N LEU A 18 34.38 -9.97 1.37
CA LEU A 18 33.89 -10.23 0.01
C LEU A 18 32.78 -9.24 -0.37
N PHE A 19 31.87 -8.97 0.57
CA PHE A 19 30.76 -8.05 0.37
C PHE A 19 30.27 -7.52 1.71
N TYR A 20 29.81 -6.27 1.76
CA TYR A 20 29.05 -5.75 2.89
C TYR A 20 28.15 -4.62 2.45
N ASN A 21 26.90 -4.66 2.90
CA ASN A 21 25.92 -3.63 2.61
C ASN A 21 25.54 -2.91 3.90
N ASP A 22 25.91 -1.62 4.00
CA ASP A 22 25.68 -0.79 5.19
C ASP A 22 24.19 -0.47 5.44
N ALA A 23 23.33 -0.58 4.41
CA ALA A 23 21.90 -0.28 4.54
C ALA A 23 21.13 -1.40 5.25
N ASN A 24 21.59 -2.64 5.12
CA ASN A 24 20.93 -3.82 5.72
C ASN A 24 21.87 -4.68 6.59
N ASN A 25 23.10 -4.20 6.82
CA ASN A 25 24.15 -4.88 7.57
C ASN A 25 24.40 -6.32 7.11
N PHE A 26 24.20 -6.63 5.82
CA PHE A 26 24.48 -7.96 5.30
C PHE A 26 25.95 -8.06 4.87
N GLY A 27 26.70 -8.97 5.48
CA GLY A 27 28.12 -9.18 5.23
C GLY A 27 28.43 -10.57 4.71
N ILE A 28 29.44 -10.65 3.85
CA ILE A 28 30.09 -11.90 3.42
C ILE A 28 31.59 -11.75 3.62
N TYR A 29 32.18 -12.65 4.40
CA TYR A 29 33.60 -12.65 4.72
C TYR A 29 34.20 -14.04 4.52
N THR A 30 35.49 -14.11 4.21
CA THR A 30 36.29 -15.31 4.33
C THR A 30 37.02 -15.24 5.67
N CYS A 31 36.92 -16.28 6.49
CA CYS A 31 37.43 -16.32 7.85
C CYS A 31 38.29 -17.57 8.11
N THR A 32 39.20 -17.47 9.06
CA THR A 32 39.80 -18.61 9.78
C THR A 32 38.98 -18.90 11.03
N ILE A 33 38.76 -20.17 11.33
CA ILE A 33 38.07 -20.63 12.55
C ILE A 33 39.14 -21.09 13.54
N GLU A 34 39.18 -20.51 14.73
CA GLU A 34 40.15 -20.89 15.78
C GLU A 34 39.74 -22.17 16.52
N ASP A 35 38.43 -22.36 16.71
CA ASP A 35 37.89 -23.53 17.41
C ASP A 35 37.88 -24.74 16.47
N LYS A 36 38.87 -25.63 16.62
CA LYS A 36 38.94 -26.90 15.90
C LYS A 36 37.75 -27.79 16.27
N GLN A 37 36.75 -27.85 15.39
CA GLN A 37 35.83 -28.98 15.30
C GLN A 37 36.09 -29.68 13.97
N ASP A 38 36.13 -31.02 13.97
CA ASP A 38 36.52 -31.90 12.84
C ASP A 38 35.66 -31.76 11.56
N VAL A 39 34.74 -30.80 11.53
CA VAL A 39 33.72 -30.62 10.49
C VAL A 39 34.09 -29.50 9.49
N PHE A 40 35.02 -28.60 9.82
CA PHE A 40 35.29 -27.41 9.01
C PHE A 40 36.73 -27.33 8.51
N ASN A 41 36.94 -26.81 7.30
CA ASN A 41 38.28 -26.42 6.85
C ASN A 41 38.73 -25.19 7.67
N PRO A 42 39.73 -25.30 8.55
CA PRO A 42 40.10 -24.24 9.49
C PRO A 42 40.68 -23.00 8.80
N LYS A 43 41.07 -23.11 7.51
CA LYS A 43 41.57 -22.02 6.69
C LYS A 43 40.62 -21.76 5.52
N ASN A 44 40.04 -20.55 5.49
CA ASN A 44 39.17 -20.02 4.42
C ASN A 44 37.70 -20.48 4.42
N THR A 45 37.03 -20.49 5.57
CA THR A 45 35.58 -20.68 5.62
C THR A 45 34.86 -19.39 5.19
N VAL A 46 33.88 -19.50 4.29
CA VAL A 46 33.03 -18.35 3.92
C VAL A 46 31.88 -18.25 4.91
N ILE A 47 31.74 -17.07 5.52
CA ILE A 47 30.63 -16.71 6.38
C ILE A 47 29.72 -15.71 5.69
N SER A 48 28.41 -15.81 5.89
CA SER A 48 27.43 -14.85 5.37
C SER A 48 26.28 -14.63 6.36
N GLY A 49 25.74 -13.42 6.43
CA GLY A 49 24.66 -13.12 7.38
C GLY A 49 24.48 -11.63 7.66
N THR A 50 23.44 -11.30 8.44
CA THR A 50 23.20 -9.93 8.89
C THR A 50 24.01 -9.69 10.17
N MET A 51 25.12 -8.97 10.03
CA MET A 51 26.08 -8.73 11.10
C MET A 51 26.68 -7.33 10.98
N PRO A 52 27.16 -6.71 12.07
CA PRO A 52 28.00 -5.52 11.99
C PRO A 52 29.23 -5.78 11.09
N SER A 53 29.79 -4.73 10.48
CA SER A 53 30.99 -4.90 9.65
C SER A 53 32.14 -5.42 10.50
N LEU A 54 32.63 -6.61 10.17
CA LEU A 54 33.77 -7.22 10.85
C LEU A 54 35.09 -6.68 10.30
N GLU A 55 36.08 -6.53 11.19
CA GLU A 55 37.45 -6.15 10.83
C GLU A 55 38.28 -7.37 10.45
N LEU A 56 39.16 -7.18 9.48
CA LEU A 56 40.10 -8.23 9.08
C LEU A 56 41.19 -8.39 10.15
N GLY A 57 41.53 -9.63 10.50
CA GLY A 57 42.55 -9.96 11.48
C GLY A 57 42.11 -9.92 12.94
N LYS A 58 40.86 -9.55 13.25
CA LYS A 58 40.33 -9.50 14.62
C LYS A 58 39.46 -10.74 14.93
N ALA A 59 39.63 -11.31 16.11
CA ALA A 59 38.81 -12.44 16.56
C ALA A 59 37.42 -11.99 17.03
N TYR A 60 36.38 -12.66 16.52
CA TYR A 60 34.98 -12.49 16.90
C TYR A 60 34.39 -13.83 17.30
N LYS A 61 33.60 -13.84 18.37
CA LYS A 61 32.80 -15.01 18.74
C LYS A 61 31.45 -14.90 18.04
N VAL A 62 31.09 -15.92 17.28
CA VAL A 62 29.90 -15.94 16.43
C VAL A 62 29.11 -17.22 16.65
N MET A 63 27.79 -17.12 16.45
CA MET A 63 26.89 -18.26 16.45
C MET A 63 26.19 -18.34 15.09
N GLY A 64 26.13 -19.53 14.53
CA GLY A 64 25.53 -19.76 13.23
C GLY A 64 25.34 -21.24 12.95
N PHE A 65 24.84 -21.53 11.76
CA PHE A 65 24.61 -22.89 11.29
C PHE A 65 25.20 -23.08 9.89
N GLU A 66 25.45 -24.34 9.53
CA GLU A 66 25.94 -24.68 8.21
C GLU A 66 24.87 -24.53 7.14
N PHE A 67 25.21 -23.85 6.05
CA PHE A 67 24.32 -23.61 4.92
C PHE A 67 25.05 -23.86 3.61
N ILE A 68 24.50 -24.76 2.78
CA ILE A 68 25.04 -25.03 1.45
C ILE A 68 24.33 -24.12 0.44
N HIS A 69 25.06 -23.11 -0.05
CA HIS A 69 24.55 -22.21 -1.07
C HIS A 69 24.63 -22.90 -2.46
N LYS A 70 23.50 -23.00 -3.17
CA LYS A 70 23.37 -23.70 -4.46
C LYS A 70 24.44 -23.36 -5.52
N LYS A 71 24.98 -22.14 -5.48
CA LYS A 71 26.00 -21.63 -6.43
C LYS A 71 27.42 -21.53 -5.84
N TYR A 72 27.56 -21.47 -4.52
CA TYR A 72 28.81 -21.05 -3.85
C TYR A 72 29.32 -22.06 -2.84
N GLY A 73 28.69 -23.24 -2.76
CA GLY A 73 29.12 -24.33 -1.88
C GLY A 73 28.81 -24.08 -0.40
N GLN A 74 29.57 -24.77 0.45
CA GLN A 74 29.42 -24.79 1.91
C GLN A 74 29.79 -23.42 2.51
N GLN A 75 28.89 -22.84 3.30
CA GLN A 75 29.07 -21.58 4.01
C GLN A 75 28.55 -21.70 5.45
N LEU A 76 29.02 -20.82 6.32
CA LEU A 76 28.41 -20.62 7.63
C LEU A 76 27.47 -19.43 7.58
N GLN A 77 26.19 -19.67 7.84
CA GLN A 77 25.24 -18.58 7.99
C GLN A 77 25.27 -18.08 9.43
N ILE A 78 25.75 -16.85 9.62
CA ILE A 78 25.88 -16.22 10.93
C ILE A 78 24.55 -15.58 11.30
N GLU A 79 24.07 -15.92 12.49
CA GLU A 79 22.86 -15.33 13.07
C GLU A 79 23.24 -14.27 14.11
N ASN A 80 24.24 -14.58 14.95
CA ASN A 80 24.65 -13.71 16.05
C ASN A 80 26.16 -13.48 16.02
N VAL A 81 26.57 -12.23 16.27
CA VAL A 81 27.98 -11.85 16.52
C VAL A 81 28.05 -11.24 17.90
N GLU A 82 28.90 -11.79 18.75
CA GLU A 82 29.20 -11.19 20.04
C GLU A 82 30.17 -10.03 19.82
N ILE A 83 29.62 -8.81 19.77
CA ILE A 83 30.41 -7.59 19.67
C ILE A 83 31.03 -7.32 21.05
N LYS A 84 32.34 -7.49 21.19
CA LYS A 84 33.06 -6.97 22.37
C LYS A 84 32.84 -5.45 22.45
N LYS A 85 32.54 -4.95 23.66
CA LYS A 85 32.43 -3.50 23.97
C LYS A 85 33.58 -2.72 23.28
N LEU A 86 33.30 -1.48 22.87
CA LEU A 86 34.29 -0.57 22.26
C LEU A 86 35.43 -0.32 23.25
N ASN A 87 36.45 -1.19 23.24
CA ASN A 87 37.52 -1.20 24.24
C ASN A 87 38.85 -0.71 23.64
N SER A 88 38.90 -0.38 22.34
CA SER A 88 40.11 0.09 21.67
C SER A 88 39.84 1.33 20.81
N SER A 89 40.88 2.15 20.62
CA SER A 89 40.83 3.32 19.74
C SER A 89 40.56 2.96 18.27
N ALA A 90 40.84 1.72 17.86
CA ALA A 90 40.53 1.23 16.51
C ALA A 90 39.02 0.99 16.34
N ASP A 91 38.37 0.41 17.36
CA ASP A 91 36.94 0.14 17.37
C ASP A 91 36.12 1.42 17.32
N GLU A 92 36.54 2.45 18.06
CA GLU A 92 35.92 3.78 18.04
C GLU A 92 35.97 4.42 16.64
N ARG A 93 37.10 4.26 15.94
CA ARG A 93 37.30 4.82 14.61
C ARG A 93 36.43 4.12 13.57
N ASN A 94 36.35 2.79 13.59
CA ASN A 94 35.49 2.06 12.67
C ASN A 94 34.00 2.32 12.93
N PHE A 95 33.60 2.44 14.20
CA PHE A 95 32.25 2.89 14.55
C PHE A 95 31.95 4.29 14.00
N LEU A 96 32.87 5.24 14.17
CA LEU A 96 32.71 6.60 13.65
C LEU A 96 32.61 6.61 12.11
N LYS A 97 33.47 5.84 11.42
CA LYS A 97 33.51 5.73 9.95
C LYS A 97 32.17 5.32 9.34
N ASN A 98 31.39 4.49 10.03
CA ASN A 98 30.08 4.03 9.58
C ASN A 98 28.96 5.06 9.82
N ILE A 99 29.24 6.16 10.51
CA ILE A 99 28.25 7.18 10.90
C ILE A 99 28.43 8.50 10.13
N VAL A 100 29.69 8.84 9.79
CA VAL A 100 30.09 10.09 9.13
C VAL A 100 30.59 9.85 7.70
N THR A 101 30.71 10.91 6.90
CA THR A 101 31.30 10.80 5.55
C THR A 101 32.81 10.56 5.62
N LEU A 102 33.39 10.04 4.54
CA LEU A 102 34.81 9.69 4.48
C LEU A 102 35.73 10.90 4.76
N ASN A 103 35.38 12.08 4.24
CA ASN A 103 36.12 13.33 4.49
C ASN A 103 36.03 13.76 5.96
N GLN A 104 34.83 13.67 6.56
CA GLN A 104 34.62 14.02 7.97
C GLN A 104 35.38 13.07 8.89
N TYR A 105 35.34 11.77 8.58
CA TYR A 105 36.10 10.76 9.30
C TYR A 105 37.59 11.10 9.34
N GLN A 106 38.18 11.45 8.18
CA GLN A 106 39.59 11.82 8.07
C GLN A 106 39.95 13.07 8.88
N GLU A 107 39.13 14.12 8.85
CA GLU A 107 39.40 15.34 9.63
C GLU A 107 39.29 15.11 11.15
N ILE A 108 38.37 14.24 11.59
CA ILE A 108 38.19 13.93 13.01
C ILE A 108 39.37 13.10 13.54
N ILE A 109 39.79 12.05 12.83
CA ILE A 109 40.88 11.16 13.29
C ILE A 109 42.27 11.80 13.23
N LYS A 110 42.46 12.89 12.46
CA LYS A 110 43.70 13.70 12.47
C LYS A 110 43.95 14.31 13.85
N ILE A 111 42.90 14.66 14.57
CA ILE A 111 42.97 15.42 15.83
C ILE A 111 42.73 14.50 17.03
N TYR A 112 41.75 13.58 16.93
CA TYR A 112 41.35 12.73 18.04
C TYR A 112 41.74 11.28 17.80
N LYS A 113 42.65 10.77 18.64
CA LYS A 113 43.06 9.36 18.58
C LYS A 113 41.91 8.40 18.91
N SER A 114 41.08 8.79 19.89
CA SER A 114 39.86 8.12 20.36
C SER A 114 38.67 9.10 20.27
N PRO A 115 38.05 9.21 19.09
CA PRO A 115 37.07 10.26 18.83
C PRO A 115 35.75 10.07 19.58
N ILE A 116 35.33 8.83 19.83
CA ILE A 116 34.07 8.55 20.53
C ILE A 116 34.21 8.87 22.01
N THR A 117 35.33 8.47 22.62
CA THR A 117 35.65 8.82 24.02
C THR A 117 35.76 10.34 24.21
N ALA A 118 36.34 11.06 23.25
CA ALA A 118 36.39 12.52 23.30
C ALA A 118 34.98 13.15 23.25
N ILE A 119 34.07 12.59 22.44
CA ILE A 119 32.69 13.07 22.29
C ILE A 119 31.86 12.82 23.55
N THR A 120 31.99 11.64 24.16
CA THR A 120 31.22 11.25 25.35
C THR A 120 31.71 11.92 26.63
N SER A 121 33.03 12.14 26.77
CA SER A 121 33.64 12.84 27.91
C SER A 121 33.52 14.37 27.86
N GLY A 122 33.01 14.92 26.75
CA GLY A 122 32.89 16.38 26.56
C GLY A 122 34.21 17.08 26.22
N THR A 123 35.29 16.34 26.00
CA THR A 123 36.62 16.88 25.64
C THR A 123 36.78 17.15 24.13
N PHE A 124 35.79 16.76 23.32
CA PHE A 124 35.78 17.02 21.89
C PHE A 124 35.50 18.50 21.59
N ASN A 125 36.51 19.17 21.04
CA ASN A 125 36.41 20.54 20.56
C ASN A 125 36.25 20.58 19.03
N ILE A 126 35.08 21.05 18.57
CA ILE A 126 34.70 21.13 17.17
C ILE A 126 35.49 22.18 16.38
N SER A 127 35.93 23.28 17.01
CA SER A 127 36.65 24.36 16.32
C SER A 127 38.01 23.91 15.75
N LYS A 128 38.55 22.81 16.27
CA LYS A 128 39.78 22.19 15.77
C LYS A 128 39.56 21.39 14.48
N VAL A 129 38.33 20.95 14.19
CA VAL A 129 38.02 20.07 13.06
C VAL A 129 37.53 20.89 11.86
N LYS A 130 38.24 20.85 10.73
CA LYS A 130 37.84 21.59 9.52
C LYS A 130 36.61 20.97 8.86
N GLY A 131 35.72 21.82 8.35
CA GLY A 131 34.59 21.42 7.50
C GLY A 131 33.33 20.91 8.23
N ILE A 132 33.29 20.94 9.56
CA ILE A 132 32.10 20.55 10.34
C ILE A 132 31.56 21.75 11.12
N LYS A 133 30.36 22.23 10.76
CA LYS A 133 29.69 23.34 11.46
C LYS A 133 29.16 22.88 12.83
N GLU A 134 29.18 23.76 13.83
CA GLU A 134 28.76 23.47 15.22
C GLU A 134 27.32 22.94 15.32
N LYS A 135 26.36 23.57 14.64
CA LYS A 135 24.97 23.08 14.57
C LYS A 135 24.84 21.65 14.02
N TYR A 136 25.69 21.28 13.05
CA TYR A 136 25.71 19.93 12.49
C TYR A 136 26.39 18.95 13.43
N PHE A 137 27.47 19.37 14.11
CA PHE A 137 28.16 18.56 15.10
C PHE A 137 27.23 18.15 16.25
N GLU A 138 26.36 19.04 16.72
CA GLU A 138 25.35 18.70 17.74
C GLU A 138 24.39 17.59 17.27
N VAL A 139 23.94 17.63 16.01
CA VAL A 139 23.13 16.56 15.41
C VAL A 139 23.92 15.26 15.34
N LEU A 140 25.19 15.34 14.91
CA LEU A 140 26.08 14.18 14.79
C LEU A 140 26.38 13.55 16.15
N LYS A 141 26.69 14.35 17.17
CA LYS A 141 26.93 13.93 18.55
C LYS A 141 25.72 13.18 19.10
N LYS A 142 24.51 13.71 18.91
CA LYS A 142 23.26 13.01 19.27
C LYS A 142 23.14 11.67 18.54
N LYS A 143 23.43 11.61 17.24
CA LYS A 143 23.40 10.37 16.45
C LYS A 143 24.43 9.34 16.94
N ILE A 144 25.63 9.77 17.32
CA ILE A 144 26.71 8.93 17.86
C ILE A 144 26.31 8.34 19.20
N ILE A 145 25.90 9.19 20.16
CA ILE A 145 25.50 8.77 21.51
C ILE A 145 24.34 7.76 21.43
N LYS A 146 23.34 8.06 20.60
CA LYS A 146 22.19 7.17 20.40
C LYS A 146 22.58 5.82 19.79
N ASN A 147 23.55 5.78 18.87
CA ASN A 147 24.05 4.50 18.34
C ASN A 147 24.90 3.72 19.35
N LEU A 148 25.62 4.39 20.25
CA LEU A 148 26.34 3.73 21.35
C LEU A 148 25.37 3.08 22.33
N GLU A 149 24.29 3.78 22.67
CA GLU A 149 23.21 3.25 23.52
C GLU A 149 22.64 1.95 22.94
N TYR A 150 22.35 1.92 21.64
CA TYR A 150 21.92 0.69 20.96
C TYR A 150 22.92 -0.45 21.05
N MET A 151 24.22 -0.16 20.92
CA MET A 151 25.26 -1.18 21.00
C MET A 151 25.34 -1.81 22.40
N ASN A 152 24.99 -1.08 23.46
CA ASN A 152 24.98 -1.62 24.82
C ASN A 152 23.95 -2.74 25.01
N PHE A 153 22.86 -2.73 24.24
CA PHE A 153 21.79 -3.74 24.33
C PHE A 153 21.81 -4.73 23.16
N TYR A 154 22.78 -4.60 22.24
CA TYR A 154 22.80 -5.39 21.02
C TYR A 154 22.87 -6.89 21.31
N SER A 155 23.71 -7.31 22.26
CA SER A 155 23.84 -8.71 22.65
C SER A 155 22.53 -9.30 23.18
N GLU A 156 21.82 -8.56 24.02
CA GLU A 156 20.60 -8.99 24.69
C GLU A 156 19.46 -9.15 23.69
N PHE A 157 19.25 -8.16 22.81
CA PHE A 157 18.20 -8.24 21.80
C PHE A 157 18.48 -9.30 20.74
N THR A 158 19.75 -9.46 20.36
CA THR A 158 20.16 -10.47 19.38
C THR A 158 19.99 -11.89 19.94
N LYS A 159 20.26 -12.12 21.25
CA LYS A 159 19.95 -13.39 21.93
C LYS A 159 18.46 -13.75 21.92
N ILE A 160 17.58 -12.75 21.96
CA ILE A 160 16.12 -12.94 21.86
C ILE A 160 15.70 -13.23 20.40
N GLY A 161 16.56 -12.96 19.41
CA GLY A 161 16.28 -13.18 18.00
C GLY A 161 15.87 -11.92 17.22
N PHE A 162 16.10 -10.72 17.78
CA PHE A 162 15.87 -9.47 17.06
C PHE A 162 17.09 -9.03 16.27
N ASN A 163 16.88 -8.61 15.02
CA ASN A 163 17.92 -7.93 14.25
C ASN A 163 18.11 -6.47 14.73
N PHE A 164 19.22 -5.85 14.34
CA PHE A 164 19.57 -4.49 14.75
C PHE A 164 18.50 -3.44 14.43
N ASN A 165 17.82 -3.56 13.29
CA ASN A 165 16.77 -2.63 12.89
C ASN A 165 15.50 -2.79 13.73
N GLN A 166 15.15 -4.03 14.09
CA GLN A 166 14.07 -4.32 15.03
C GLN A 166 14.40 -3.75 16.41
N MET A 167 15.61 -4.01 16.92
CA MET A 167 16.06 -3.46 18.20
C MET A 167 15.96 -1.92 18.24
N LYS A 168 16.48 -1.22 17.23
CA LYS A 168 16.37 0.25 17.14
C LYS A 168 14.94 0.73 17.23
N LYS A 169 14.02 0.09 16.49
CA LYS A 169 12.60 0.43 16.51
C LYS A 169 11.99 0.23 17.90
N ILE A 170 12.37 -0.83 18.60
CA ILE A 170 11.86 -1.11 19.94
C ILE A 170 12.38 -0.08 20.94
N ILE A 171 13.70 0.14 20.98
CA ILE A 171 14.34 1.08 21.91
C ILE A 171 13.83 2.50 21.68
N ASP A 172 13.63 2.92 20.43
CA ASP A 172 13.07 4.23 20.12
C ASP A 172 11.62 4.38 20.55
N PHE A 173 10.83 3.32 20.42
CA PHE A 173 9.41 3.35 20.78
C PHE A 173 9.22 3.44 22.30
N TYR A 174 9.90 2.59 23.07
CA TYR A 174 9.81 2.60 24.53
C TYR A 174 10.78 3.61 25.19
N LYS A 175 11.59 4.31 24.40
CA LYS A 175 12.54 5.34 24.86
C LYS A 175 13.55 4.81 25.90
N GLY A 176 14.12 3.63 25.65
CA GLY A 176 15.20 3.08 26.48
C GLY A 176 15.39 1.57 26.35
N GLY A 177 16.64 1.11 26.34
CA GLY A 177 16.99 -0.30 26.16
C GLY A 177 16.59 -1.21 27.32
N GLU A 178 16.86 -0.80 28.56
CA GLU A 178 16.47 -1.58 29.75
C GLU A 178 14.95 -1.72 29.87
N LEU A 179 14.22 -0.61 29.74
CA LEU A 179 12.75 -0.62 29.77
C LEU A 179 12.19 -1.52 28.68
N SER A 180 12.77 -1.48 27.48
CA SER A 180 12.37 -2.34 26.38
C SER A 180 12.56 -3.82 26.74
N LEU A 181 13.71 -4.21 27.29
CA LEU A 181 13.96 -5.59 27.71
C LEU A 181 13.00 -6.03 28.83
N GLN A 182 12.72 -5.16 29.81
CA GLN A 182 11.75 -5.45 30.87
C GLN A 182 10.34 -5.71 30.32
N ILE A 183 9.88 -4.88 29.37
CA ILE A 183 8.58 -5.04 28.74
C ILE A 183 8.53 -6.35 27.95
N ILE A 184 9.56 -6.65 27.15
CA ILE A 184 9.62 -7.88 26.33
C ILE A 184 9.66 -9.11 27.22
N ASN A 185 10.53 -9.14 28.24
CA ASN A 185 10.65 -10.28 29.14
C ASN A 185 9.35 -10.54 29.92
N LYS A 186 8.56 -9.50 30.21
CA LYS A 186 7.26 -9.65 30.88
C LYS A 186 6.15 -10.08 29.91
N ASN A 187 6.09 -9.47 28.73
CA ASN A 187 5.07 -9.75 27.72
C ASN A 187 5.61 -9.41 26.32
N PRO A 188 6.18 -10.38 25.57
CA PRO A 188 6.70 -10.13 24.23
C PRO A 188 5.62 -9.67 23.24
N TYR A 189 4.34 -10.05 23.46
CA TYR A 189 3.23 -9.67 22.58
C TYR A 189 2.92 -8.18 22.58
N LYS A 190 3.42 -7.42 23.57
CA LYS A 190 3.39 -5.95 23.55
C LYS A 190 4.09 -5.38 22.30
N LEU A 191 5.10 -6.06 21.77
CA LEU A 191 5.75 -5.65 20.52
C LEU A 191 4.79 -5.65 19.33
N TYR A 192 3.93 -6.66 19.25
CA TYR A 192 2.92 -6.75 18.20
C TYR A 192 1.82 -5.69 18.39
N MET A 193 1.36 -5.48 19.62
CA MET A 193 0.27 -4.55 19.93
C MET A 193 0.68 -3.08 19.79
N ASP A 194 1.87 -2.72 20.26
CA ASP A 194 2.26 -1.32 20.42
C ASP A 194 3.08 -0.81 19.20
N ILE A 195 3.85 -1.68 18.51
CA ILE A 195 4.84 -1.26 17.50
C ILE A 195 4.47 -1.75 16.10
N LYS A 196 4.20 -0.79 15.18
CA LYS A 196 3.97 -1.10 13.77
C LYS A 196 5.18 -1.80 13.13
N GLY A 197 4.90 -2.91 12.44
CA GLY A 197 5.89 -3.68 11.68
C GLY A 197 6.41 -4.95 12.37
N PHE A 198 6.00 -5.21 13.62
CA PHE A 198 6.12 -6.52 14.24
C PHE A 198 4.88 -7.34 13.89
N GLY A 199 5.06 -8.52 13.30
CA GLY A 199 3.94 -9.39 12.92
C GLY A 199 3.66 -10.43 14.02
N PHE A 200 2.37 -10.71 14.26
CA PHE A 200 1.93 -11.70 15.27
C PHE A 200 2.73 -13.01 15.20
N LYS A 201 2.83 -13.65 14.02
CA LYS A 201 3.54 -14.94 13.86
C LYS A 201 5.01 -14.89 14.24
N THR A 202 5.69 -13.79 13.93
CA THR A 202 7.10 -13.60 14.29
C THR A 202 7.24 -13.40 15.80
N VAL A 203 6.38 -12.59 16.39
CA VAL A 203 6.37 -12.35 17.84
C VAL A 203 5.95 -13.61 18.61
N ASP A 204 5.00 -14.40 18.11
CA ASP A 204 4.56 -15.67 18.69
C ASP A 204 5.71 -16.68 18.73
N SER A 205 6.47 -16.81 17.63
CA SER A 205 7.65 -17.68 17.60
C SER A 205 8.71 -17.25 18.62
N ILE A 206 8.93 -15.94 18.79
CA ILE A 206 9.91 -15.41 19.76
C ILE A 206 9.40 -15.64 21.18
N ALA A 207 8.13 -15.34 21.46
CA ALA A 207 7.53 -15.49 22.77
C ALA A 207 7.59 -16.94 23.27
N LEU A 208 7.26 -17.90 22.40
CA LEU A 208 7.38 -19.33 22.71
C LEU A 208 8.84 -19.74 22.96
N SER A 209 9.81 -19.23 22.18
CA SER A 209 11.23 -19.50 22.44
C SER A 209 11.74 -18.88 23.73
N MET A 210 11.09 -17.82 24.22
CA MET A 210 11.37 -17.20 25.51
C MET A 210 10.70 -17.93 26.69
N GLY A 211 9.93 -19.00 26.44
CA GLY A 211 9.26 -19.79 27.48
C GLY A 211 7.89 -19.25 27.90
N ILE A 212 7.25 -18.41 27.09
CA ILE A 212 5.84 -18.05 27.33
C ILE A 212 4.95 -19.27 27.07
N GLU A 213 4.09 -19.60 28.02
CA GLU A 213 3.20 -20.76 27.93
C GLU A 213 2.26 -20.68 26.70
N PRO A 214 2.00 -21.81 26.01
CA PRO A 214 1.14 -21.86 24.84
C PRO A 214 -0.31 -21.41 25.09
N ASP A 215 -0.81 -21.52 26.33
CA ASP A 215 -2.16 -21.11 26.74
C ASP A 215 -2.17 -19.76 27.48
N SER A 216 -1.05 -19.04 27.50
CA SER A 216 -0.93 -17.78 28.22
C SER A 216 -1.96 -16.73 27.78
N ASN A 217 -2.47 -15.97 28.76
CA ASN A 217 -3.43 -14.89 28.51
C ASN A 217 -2.90 -13.84 27.52
N PHE A 218 -1.59 -13.57 27.53
CA PHE A 218 -0.95 -12.62 26.61
C PHE A 218 -1.06 -13.08 25.15
N ARG A 219 -0.78 -14.38 24.91
CA ARG A 219 -0.86 -15.00 23.59
C ARG A 219 -2.27 -15.00 23.05
N THR A 220 -3.26 -15.37 23.87
CA THR A 220 -4.68 -15.36 23.49
C THR A 220 -5.17 -13.96 23.15
N LYS A 221 -4.84 -12.94 23.96
CA LYS A 221 -5.18 -11.53 23.66
C LYS A 221 -4.57 -11.05 22.35
N ALA A 222 -3.31 -11.41 22.08
CA ALA A 222 -2.64 -11.06 20.83
C ALA A 222 -3.24 -11.77 19.61
N ALA A 223 -3.66 -13.03 19.77
CA ALA A 223 -4.30 -13.80 18.73
C ALA A 223 -5.69 -13.26 18.36
N ILE A 224 -6.47 -12.82 19.35
CA ILE A 224 -7.76 -12.15 19.12
C ILE A 224 -7.55 -10.89 18.27
N LEU A 225 -6.61 -10.03 18.69
CA LEU A 225 -6.26 -8.82 17.93
C LEU A 225 -5.86 -9.16 16.49
N TYR A 226 -5.01 -10.18 16.31
CA TYR A 226 -4.58 -10.65 15.00
C TYR A 226 -5.76 -11.11 14.12
N CYS A 227 -6.67 -11.92 14.66
CA CYS A 227 -7.86 -12.35 13.94
C CYS A 227 -8.75 -11.17 13.53
N LEU A 228 -8.94 -10.17 14.40
CA LEU A 228 -9.68 -8.95 14.07
C LEU A 228 -8.98 -8.10 13.01
N GLU A 229 -7.66 -7.94 13.08
CA GLU A 229 -6.89 -7.22 12.06
C GLU A 229 -6.95 -7.91 10.69
N GLN A 230 -7.02 -9.25 10.66
CA GLN A 230 -7.27 -9.98 9.41
C GLN A 230 -8.66 -9.69 8.83
N LYS A 231 -9.68 -9.51 9.67
CA LYS A 231 -11.03 -9.11 9.25
C LYS A 231 -11.03 -7.69 8.70
N GLU A 232 -10.36 -6.75 9.37
CA GLU A 232 -10.16 -5.38 8.87
C GLU A 232 -9.41 -5.29 7.55
N GLN A 233 -8.41 -6.15 7.34
CA GLN A 233 -7.71 -6.25 6.05
C GLN A 233 -8.60 -6.77 4.92
N ASN A 234 -9.72 -7.42 5.24
CA ASN A 234 -10.77 -7.77 4.27
C ASN A 234 -11.89 -6.71 4.21
N GLY A 235 -11.75 -5.65 5.00
CA GLY A 235 -12.63 -4.49 5.05
C GLY A 235 -13.79 -4.57 6.05
N ASP A 236 -13.90 -5.63 6.85
CA ASP A 236 -14.87 -5.72 7.94
C ASP A 236 -14.44 -4.80 9.11
N THR A 237 -15.38 -4.17 9.82
CA THR A 237 -15.09 -3.42 11.06
C THR A 237 -15.43 -4.21 12.32
N TYR A 238 -16.24 -5.26 12.18
CA TYR A 238 -16.51 -6.24 13.23
C TYR A 238 -16.49 -7.67 12.70
N ALA A 239 -16.41 -8.62 13.64
CA ALA A 239 -16.63 -10.03 13.38
C ALA A 239 -17.56 -10.62 14.43
N PHE A 240 -18.18 -11.76 14.12
CA PHE A 240 -18.94 -12.51 15.12
C PHE A 240 -17.98 -13.13 16.15
N ILE A 241 -18.38 -13.11 17.42
CA ILE A 241 -17.58 -13.62 18.54
C ILE A 241 -17.23 -15.11 18.31
N GLU A 242 -18.20 -15.90 17.85
CA GLU A 242 -18.01 -17.33 17.56
C GLU A 242 -16.99 -17.57 16.44
N ASP A 243 -17.04 -16.79 15.37
CA ASP A 243 -16.08 -16.87 14.26
C ASP A 243 -14.65 -16.59 14.72
N ILE A 244 -14.47 -15.58 15.59
CA ILE A 244 -13.16 -15.23 16.15
C ILE A 244 -12.69 -16.32 17.11
N HIS A 245 -13.58 -16.84 17.96
CA HIS A 245 -13.26 -17.94 18.87
C HIS A 245 -12.70 -19.15 18.12
N GLN A 246 -13.40 -19.64 17.11
CA GLN A 246 -12.94 -20.78 16.30
C GLN A 246 -11.61 -20.49 15.58
N GLN A 247 -11.44 -19.27 15.07
CA GLN A 247 -10.20 -18.88 14.40
C GLN A 247 -9.02 -18.82 15.37
N VAL A 248 -9.21 -18.31 16.59
CA VAL A 248 -8.17 -18.23 17.61
C VAL A 248 -7.78 -19.62 18.09
N GLU A 249 -8.74 -20.50 18.38
CA GLU A 249 -8.44 -21.90 18.76
C GLU A 249 -7.64 -22.62 17.67
N LYS A 250 -8.05 -22.45 16.41
CA LYS A 250 -7.33 -23.04 15.27
C LYS A 250 -5.94 -22.44 15.08
N LEU A 251 -5.77 -21.14 15.32
CA LEU A 251 -4.50 -20.44 15.17
C LEU A 251 -3.50 -20.86 16.25
N LEU A 252 -3.97 -20.97 17.50
CA LEU A 252 -3.15 -21.27 18.66
C LEU A 252 -2.99 -22.77 18.91
N ASN A 253 -3.87 -23.58 18.32
CA ASN A 253 -4.02 -25.02 18.56
C ASN A 253 -4.27 -25.34 20.05
N ILE A 254 -5.12 -24.54 20.70
CA ILE A 254 -5.55 -24.70 22.10
C ILE A 254 -7.07 -24.56 22.18
N LYS A 255 -7.68 -25.16 23.20
CA LYS A 255 -9.10 -24.93 23.53
C LYS A 255 -9.25 -23.73 24.43
N ILE A 256 -10.22 -22.88 24.14
CA ILE A 256 -10.54 -21.67 24.91
C ILE A 256 -11.97 -21.82 25.41
N ASN A 257 -12.16 -21.73 26.74
CA ASN A 257 -13.51 -21.89 27.32
C ASN A 257 -14.45 -20.76 26.92
N ASP A 258 -14.09 -19.52 27.26
CA ASP A 258 -14.82 -18.32 26.87
C ASP A 258 -13.84 -17.22 26.45
N ILE A 259 -13.92 -16.84 25.18
CA ILE A 259 -13.10 -15.78 24.61
C ILE A 259 -13.34 -14.43 25.29
N LYS A 260 -14.54 -14.20 25.86
CA LYS A 260 -14.91 -12.96 26.54
C LYS A 260 -14.04 -12.65 27.75
N ASN A 261 -13.49 -13.68 28.40
CA ASN A 261 -12.57 -13.52 29.53
C ASN A 261 -11.25 -12.81 29.15
N TYR A 262 -10.95 -12.74 27.85
CA TYR A 262 -9.73 -12.12 27.32
C TYR A 262 -10.00 -10.74 26.70
N LEU A 263 -11.25 -10.26 26.71
CA LEU A 263 -11.66 -9.00 26.07
C LEU A 263 -11.63 -7.83 27.05
N ASP A 264 -10.51 -7.12 27.10
CA ASP A 264 -10.43 -5.87 27.85
C ASP A 264 -11.22 -4.76 27.13
N LYS A 265 -12.19 -4.15 27.82
CA LYS A 265 -13.01 -3.04 27.27
C LYS A 265 -12.19 -1.83 26.82
N GLU A 266 -10.95 -1.68 27.27
CA GLU A 266 -10.03 -0.63 26.79
C GLU A 266 -9.62 -0.84 25.32
N TYR A 267 -9.47 -2.09 24.88
CA TYR A 267 -8.98 -2.42 23.53
C TYR A 267 -10.07 -2.93 22.60
N TYR A 268 -11.17 -3.44 23.15
CA TYR A 268 -12.23 -4.08 22.39
C TYR A 268 -13.60 -3.45 22.65
N TYR A 269 -14.40 -3.37 21.61
CA TYR A 269 -15.84 -3.20 21.70
C TYR A 269 -16.51 -4.54 21.40
N PHE A 270 -17.45 -4.96 22.24
CA PHE A 270 -18.25 -6.15 22.00
C PHE A 270 -19.67 -5.99 22.51
N ASP A 271 -20.61 -6.56 21.78
CA ASP A 271 -22.00 -6.73 22.22
C ASP A 271 -22.30 -8.23 22.40
N VAL A 272 -23.58 -8.63 22.31
CA VAL A 272 -23.99 -10.03 22.48
C VAL A 272 -23.34 -10.95 21.46
N LEU A 273 -23.19 -10.50 20.21
CA LEU A 273 -22.78 -11.34 19.07
C LEU A 273 -21.50 -10.84 18.38
N ARG A 274 -21.20 -9.54 18.43
CA ARG A 274 -20.18 -8.89 17.62
C ARG A 274 -18.99 -8.45 18.47
N LEU A 275 -17.81 -8.51 17.87
CA LEU A 275 -16.53 -8.08 18.42
C LEU A 275 -15.78 -7.21 17.42
N ALA A 276 -15.21 -6.12 17.89
CA ALA A 276 -14.38 -5.22 17.12
C ALA A 276 -13.26 -4.63 17.98
N LYS A 277 -12.22 -4.10 17.32
CA LYS A 277 -11.28 -3.20 18.01
C LYS A 277 -12.03 -1.95 18.44
N ARG A 278 -11.75 -1.48 19.65
CA ARG A 278 -12.41 -0.30 20.22
C ARG A 278 -12.20 0.93 19.34
N THR A 279 -10.97 1.15 18.87
CA THR A 279 -10.63 2.27 17.97
C THR A 279 -11.46 2.27 16.69
N THR A 280 -11.76 1.10 16.14
CA THR A 280 -12.49 0.93 14.88
C THR A 280 -13.97 1.24 15.08
N TRP A 281 -14.57 0.70 16.15
CA TRP A 281 -15.95 1.02 16.52
C TRP A 281 -16.13 2.51 16.87
N GLU A 282 -15.19 3.08 17.64
CA GLU A 282 -15.21 4.52 17.97
C GLU A 282 -15.09 5.39 16.72
N THR A 283 -14.32 4.97 15.72
CA THR A 283 -14.21 5.65 14.42
C THR A 283 -15.56 5.67 13.70
N GLU A 284 -16.24 4.53 13.57
CA GLU A 284 -17.57 4.49 12.94
C GLU A 284 -18.61 5.30 13.73
N LYS A 285 -18.55 5.27 15.06
CA LYS A 285 -19.42 6.06 15.92
C LYS A 285 -19.20 7.57 15.71
N ASP A 286 -17.96 8.03 15.69
CA ASP A 286 -17.62 9.45 15.44
C ASP A 286 -18.10 9.90 14.05
N ILE A 287 -17.91 9.07 13.02
CA ILE A 287 -18.47 9.32 11.68
C ILE A 287 -19.99 9.47 11.75
N SER A 288 -20.68 8.52 12.42
CA SER A 288 -22.14 8.51 12.49
C SER A 288 -22.69 9.77 13.15
N VAL A 289 -22.06 10.23 14.24
CA VAL A 289 -22.46 11.44 14.98
C VAL A 289 -22.29 12.66 14.08
N ARG A 290 -21.13 12.84 13.45
CA ARG A 290 -20.88 14.00 12.57
C ARG A 290 -21.78 14.04 11.35
N LEU A 291 -22.06 12.89 10.74
CA LEU A 291 -22.97 12.84 9.60
C LEU A 291 -24.40 13.20 10.03
N LYS A 292 -24.87 12.71 11.17
CA LYS A 292 -26.18 13.09 11.74
C LYS A 292 -26.24 14.57 12.08
N GLU A 293 -25.20 15.13 12.68
CA GLU A 293 -25.11 16.57 12.93
C GLU A 293 -25.18 17.38 11.63
N LYS A 294 -24.52 16.94 10.55
CA LYS A 294 -24.62 17.61 9.24
C LYS A 294 -26.03 17.56 8.67
N ILE A 295 -26.73 16.44 8.79
CA ILE A 295 -28.12 16.31 8.34
C ILE A 295 -28.99 17.31 9.11
N ASN A 296 -28.90 17.29 10.44
CA ASN A 296 -29.72 18.12 11.32
C ASN A 296 -29.44 19.62 11.18
N ASN A 297 -28.21 20.00 10.78
CA ASN A 297 -27.82 21.38 10.54
C ASN A 297 -27.86 21.79 9.06
N SER A 298 -28.59 21.05 8.22
CA SER A 298 -28.70 21.35 6.78
C SER A 298 -29.25 22.76 6.55
N GLN A 299 -28.50 23.55 5.78
CA GLN A 299 -28.86 24.93 5.44
C GLN A 299 -28.69 25.16 3.94
N LYS A 300 -29.45 26.09 3.38
CA LYS A 300 -29.33 26.44 1.96
C LYS A 300 -27.98 27.09 1.68
N LEU A 301 -27.29 26.63 0.63
CA LEU A 301 -26.07 27.28 0.12
C LEU A 301 -26.39 28.68 -0.44
N PHE A 302 -27.55 28.83 -1.07
CA PHE A 302 -28.03 30.10 -1.61
C PHE A 302 -29.57 30.16 -1.66
N THR A 303 -30.09 31.39 -1.67
CA THR A 303 -31.53 31.71 -1.63
C THR A 303 -32.23 31.67 -2.98
N ASN A 304 -31.51 31.93 -4.09
CA ASN A 304 -32.11 32.00 -5.42
C ASN A 304 -32.51 30.62 -5.95
N ASN A 305 -33.59 30.57 -6.73
CA ASN A 305 -34.07 29.33 -7.32
C ASN A 305 -33.09 28.78 -8.38
N VAL A 306 -32.50 27.61 -8.09
CA VAL A 306 -31.51 26.93 -8.94
C VAL A 306 -32.07 26.64 -10.34
N ILE A 307 -33.40 26.43 -10.45
CA ILE A 307 -34.10 26.02 -11.68
C ILE A 307 -33.75 26.92 -12.86
N HIS A 308 -33.67 28.23 -12.66
CA HIS A 308 -33.46 29.18 -13.74
C HIS A 308 -32.02 29.20 -14.28
N LEU A 309 -31.06 28.68 -13.52
CA LEU A 309 -29.63 28.66 -13.91
C LEU A 309 -29.25 27.40 -14.68
N ILE A 310 -30.00 26.32 -14.53
CA ILE A 310 -29.71 25.04 -15.20
C ILE A 310 -29.73 25.18 -16.74
N PRO A 311 -30.74 25.78 -17.38
CA PRO A 311 -30.76 25.93 -18.84
C PRO A 311 -29.56 26.72 -19.38
N GLU A 312 -29.08 27.69 -18.60
CA GLU A 312 -27.91 28.49 -18.97
C GLU A 312 -26.63 27.64 -18.91
N ILE A 313 -26.48 26.82 -17.87
CA ILE A 313 -25.36 25.87 -17.72
C ILE A 313 -25.39 24.81 -18.83
N GLU A 314 -26.57 24.26 -19.13
CA GLU A 314 -26.78 23.32 -20.26
C GLU A 314 -26.30 23.93 -21.59
N ARG A 315 -26.61 25.21 -21.83
CA ARG A 315 -26.17 25.94 -23.03
C ARG A 315 -24.66 26.16 -23.07
N ILE A 316 -24.04 26.54 -21.95
CA ILE A 316 -22.59 26.76 -21.85
C ILE A 316 -21.83 25.46 -22.10
N LEU A 317 -22.25 24.38 -21.47
CA LEU A 317 -21.59 23.08 -21.56
C LEU A 317 -22.00 22.27 -22.79
N ARG A 318 -22.99 22.73 -23.57
CA ARG A 318 -23.57 22.03 -24.73
C ARG A 318 -24.02 20.62 -24.39
N ILE A 319 -24.63 20.46 -23.21
CA ILE A 319 -25.13 19.18 -22.67
C ILE A 319 -26.57 19.39 -22.23
N LYS A 320 -27.40 18.34 -22.33
CA LYS A 320 -28.75 18.31 -21.76
C LYS A 320 -28.78 17.31 -20.61
N TYR A 321 -29.17 17.76 -19.42
CA TYR A 321 -29.26 16.91 -18.25
C TYR A 321 -30.64 16.25 -18.15
N ASP A 322 -30.68 14.99 -17.71
CA ASP A 322 -31.92 14.31 -17.36
C ASP A 322 -32.47 14.78 -15.99
N ASP A 323 -33.68 14.35 -15.64
CA ASP A 323 -34.34 14.79 -14.42
C ASP A 323 -33.59 14.39 -13.14
N LYS A 324 -32.93 13.22 -13.14
CA LYS A 324 -32.13 12.74 -12.00
C LYS A 324 -30.82 13.51 -11.85
N GLN A 325 -30.20 13.89 -12.97
CA GLN A 325 -29.04 14.76 -12.99
C GLN A 325 -29.41 16.17 -12.52
N LYS A 326 -30.58 16.68 -12.91
CA LYS A 326 -31.14 17.96 -12.42
C LYS A 326 -31.45 17.92 -10.93
N GLU A 327 -31.92 16.78 -10.41
CA GLU A 327 -32.19 16.56 -8.98
C GLU A 327 -30.99 16.92 -8.09
N LEU A 328 -29.75 16.66 -8.57
CA LEU A 328 -28.52 16.97 -7.84
C LEU A 328 -28.40 18.47 -7.53
N PHE A 329 -28.69 19.33 -8.50
CA PHE A 329 -28.55 20.79 -8.36
C PHE A 329 -29.46 21.34 -7.26
N TYR A 330 -30.63 20.73 -7.04
CA TYR A 330 -31.53 21.10 -5.94
C TYR A 330 -31.07 20.54 -4.62
N LYS A 331 -30.77 19.23 -4.57
CA LYS A 331 -30.42 18.56 -3.32
C LYS A 331 -29.13 19.07 -2.70
N ILE A 332 -28.14 19.46 -3.51
CA ILE A 332 -26.89 20.03 -2.98
C ILE A 332 -27.10 21.41 -2.36
N ASN A 333 -28.09 22.17 -2.82
CA ASN A 333 -28.43 23.43 -2.18
C ASN A 333 -29.02 23.17 -0.78
N GLU A 334 -29.93 22.20 -0.66
CA GLU A 334 -30.70 21.96 0.57
C GLU A 334 -29.94 21.16 1.65
N ASN A 335 -29.05 20.22 1.29
CA ASN A 335 -28.45 19.27 2.23
C ASN A 335 -26.97 19.57 2.50
N ASN A 336 -26.48 19.51 3.74
CA ASN A 336 -25.04 19.69 4.04
C ASN A 336 -24.21 18.44 3.80
N ILE A 337 -24.85 17.29 3.61
CA ILE A 337 -24.23 16.05 3.15
C ILE A 337 -25.10 15.47 2.04
N LEU A 338 -24.48 15.09 0.93
CA LEU A 338 -25.16 14.49 -0.20
C LEU A 338 -24.29 13.42 -0.84
N VAL A 339 -24.90 12.30 -1.20
CA VAL A 339 -24.26 11.24 -1.99
C VAL A 339 -24.78 11.29 -3.42
N LEU A 340 -23.88 11.43 -4.39
CA LEU A 340 -24.16 11.18 -5.79
C LEU A 340 -23.59 9.82 -6.18
N THR A 341 -24.46 8.85 -6.42
CA THR A 341 -24.03 7.53 -6.89
C THR A 341 -24.54 7.26 -8.29
N GLY A 342 -23.74 6.56 -9.07
CA GLY A 342 -24.14 6.09 -10.38
C GLY A 342 -23.12 5.13 -10.93
N PHE A 343 -23.55 4.27 -11.85
CA PHE A 343 -22.66 3.33 -12.51
C PHE A 343 -21.64 4.04 -13.42
N ALA A 344 -20.60 3.32 -13.84
CA ALA A 344 -19.69 3.80 -14.88
C ALA A 344 -20.48 4.22 -16.15
N GLY A 345 -20.23 5.44 -16.65
CA GLY A 345 -20.90 5.96 -17.86
C GLY A 345 -22.25 6.66 -17.64
N THR A 346 -22.69 6.88 -16.40
CA THR A 346 -23.95 7.59 -16.07
C THR A 346 -23.86 9.12 -16.10
N GLY A 347 -22.71 9.67 -16.48
CA GLY A 347 -22.51 11.12 -16.59
C GLY A 347 -22.13 11.84 -15.29
N LYS A 348 -21.72 11.13 -14.23
CA LYS A 348 -21.27 11.74 -12.94
C LYS A 348 -20.33 12.94 -13.12
N SER A 349 -19.27 12.79 -13.91
CA SER A 349 -18.28 13.85 -14.16
C SER A 349 -18.89 15.04 -14.94
N SER A 350 -19.83 14.78 -15.85
CA SER A 350 -20.53 15.82 -16.62
C SER A 350 -21.47 16.65 -15.75
N VAL A 351 -22.16 16.01 -14.80
CA VAL A 351 -23.02 16.71 -13.82
C VAL A 351 -22.17 17.47 -12.81
N LEU A 352 -21.06 16.88 -12.34
CA LEU A 352 -20.10 17.57 -11.49
C LEU A 352 -19.59 18.86 -12.15
N ASN A 353 -19.18 18.80 -13.43
CA ASN A 353 -18.74 19.99 -14.15
C ASN A 353 -19.83 21.08 -14.19
N GLY A 354 -21.08 20.70 -14.45
CA GLY A 354 -22.22 21.62 -14.38
C GLY A 354 -22.39 22.25 -13.00
N LEU A 355 -22.22 21.47 -11.93
CA LEU A 355 -22.31 21.95 -10.57
C LEU A 355 -21.17 22.92 -10.21
N LEU A 356 -19.94 22.67 -10.67
CA LEU A 356 -18.82 23.58 -10.45
C LEU A 356 -19.03 24.93 -11.16
N ASN A 357 -19.57 24.90 -12.39
CA ASN A 357 -19.94 26.13 -13.09
C ASN A 357 -21.03 26.92 -12.33
N LEU A 358 -21.97 26.22 -11.68
CA LEU A 358 -22.95 26.86 -10.80
C LEU A 358 -22.27 27.51 -9.58
N PHE A 359 -21.33 26.81 -8.95
CA PHE A 359 -20.58 27.34 -7.80
C PHE A 359 -19.74 28.56 -8.17
N ASP A 360 -19.03 28.53 -9.29
CA ASP A 360 -18.27 29.67 -9.80
C ASP A 360 -19.18 30.89 -10.00
N LYS A 361 -20.33 30.72 -10.64
CA LYS A 361 -21.32 31.79 -10.86
C LYS A 361 -21.88 32.38 -9.56
N LYS A 362 -21.91 31.59 -8.49
CA LYS A 362 -22.40 31.99 -7.17
C LYS A 362 -21.26 32.40 -6.22
N ASN A 363 -20.01 32.44 -6.70
CA ASN A 363 -18.82 32.70 -5.87
C ASN A 363 -18.71 31.76 -4.67
N ILE A 364 -19.14 30.50 -4.83
CA ILE A 364 -19.02 29.47 -3.80
C ILE A 364 -17.67 28.80 -3.96
N THR A 365 -16.90 28.74 -2.87
CA THR A 365 -15.58 28.10 -2.87
C THR A 365 -15.72 26.59 -2.70
N TYR A 366 -14.86 25.83 -3.38
CA TYR A 366 -14.93 24.37 -3.32
C TYR A 366 -13.55 23.69 -3.38
N LYS A 367 -13.46 22.50 -2.78
CA LYS A 367 -12.30 21.61 -2.85
C LYS A 367 -12.64 20.32 -3.57
N LEU A 368 -11.83 19.97 -4.58
CA LEU A 368 -11.91 18.70 -5.30
C LEU A 368 -10.89 17.70 -4.78
N MET A 369 -11.37 16.54 -4.32
CA MET A 369 -10.54 15.49 -3.74
C MET A 369 -10.89 14.11 -4.28
N SER A 370 -9.90 13.22 -4.28
CA SER A 370 -10.08 11.80 -4.57
C SER A 370 -9.11 10.93 -3.76
N PRO A 371 -9.41 9.66 -3.43
CA PRO A 371 -8.48 8.79 -2.71
C PRO A 371 -7.21 8.47 -3.51
N THR A 372 -7.25 8.53 -4.84
CA THR A 372 -6.10 8.23 -5.70
C THR A 372 -5.69 9.43 -6.56
N ALA A 373 -4.40 9.55 -6.86
CA ALA A 373 -3.89 10.64 -7.69
C ALA A 373 -4.43 10.56 -9.12
N LYS A 374 -4.57 9.36 -9.66
CA LYS A 374 -5.13 9.12 -10.99
C LYS A 374 -6.58 9.61 -11.12
N ALA A 375 -7.42 9.31 -10.14
CA ALA A 375 -8.80 9.79 -10.15
C ALA A 375 -8.87 11.31 -9.92
N ALA A 376 -7.99 11.89 -9.10
CA ALA A 376 -7.86 13.34 -8.99
C ALA A 376 -7.47 13.99 -10.33
N LYS A 377 -6.46 13.47 -11.03
CA LYS A 377 -6.04 13.96 -12.34
C LYS A 377 -7.16 13.88 -13.38
N ARG A 378 -7.85 12.74 -13.44
CA ARG A 378 -9.03 12.57 -14.32
C ARG A 378 -10.14 13.57 -14.01
N MET A 379 -10.39 13.84 -12.74
CA MET A 379 -11.37 14.85 -12.33
C MET A 379 -10.95 16.23 -12.82
N GLU A 380 -9.66 16.57 -12.72
CA GLU A 380 -9.11 17.82 -13.22
C GLU A 380 -9.24 17.93 -14.75
N GLU A 381 -8.93 16.87 -15.50
CA GLU A 381 -9.12 16.82 -16.96
C GLU A 381 -10.60 16.98 -17.37
N CYS A 382 -11.53 16.35 -16.64
CA CYS A 382 -12.96 16.41 -16.96
C CYS A 382 -13.61 17.75 -16.60
N THR A 383 -13.11 18.43 -15.57
CA THR A 383 -13.72 19.65 -15.01
C THR A 383 -12.96 20.92 -15.35
N GLY A 384 -11.69 20.82 -15.75
CA GLY A 384 -10.78 21.95 -15.89
C GLY A 384 -10.40 22.61 -14.57
N LYS A 385 -10.67 21.97 -13.43
CA LYS A 385 -10.46 22.53 -12.08
C LYS A 385 -9.45 21.69 -11.29
N LYS A 386 -8.57 22.36 -10.56
CA LYS A 386 -7.52 21.69 -9.76
C LYS A 386 -8.12 20.69 -8.78
N ALA A 387 -7.63 19.46 -8.83
CA ALA A 387 -8.01 18.40 -7.90
C ALA A 387 -6.76 17.82 -7.21
N SER A 388 -6.96 17.17 -6.06
CA SER A 388 -5.85 16.58 -5.31
C SER A 388 -6.25 15.27 -4.64
N THR A 389 -5.27 14.53 -4.14
CA THR A 389 -5.58 13.39 -3.29
C THR A 389 -6.10 13.86 -1.93
N ILE A 390 -6.96 13.08 -1.27
CA ILE A 390 -7.44 13.39 0.09
C ILE A 390 -6.25 13.59 1.04
N HIS A 391 -5.23 12.74 0.95
CA HIS A 391 -4.00 12.87 1.75
C HIS A 391 -3.27 14.20 1.50
N ARG A 392 -3.17 14.65 0.23
CA ARG A 392 -2.55 15.93 -0.11
C ARG A 392 -3.38 17.11 0.38
N ALA A 393 -4.70 17.02 0.29
CA ALA A 393 -5.61 18.05 0.76
C ALA A 393 -5.58 18.19 2.29
N LEU A 394 -5.51 17.08 3.02
CA LEU A 394 -5.40 17.08 4.49
C LEU A 394 -4.02 17.56 4.98
N GLY A 395 -2.97 17.34 4.20
CA GLY A 395 -1.58 17.67 4.54
C GLY A 395 -1.04 16.82 5.71
N LEU A 396 0.26 16.53 5.75
CA LEU A 396 0.84 15.70 6.81
C LEU A 396 2.06 16.40 7.43
N ALA A 397 2.07 16.54 8.76
CA ALA A 397 3.24 16.97 9.53
C ALA A 397 3.38 16.09 10.77
N GLU A 398 4.60 15.59 11.03
CA GLU A 398 4.91 14.75 12.20
C GLU A 398 3.96 13.54 12.36
N GLY A 399 3.46 13.00 11.25
CA GLY A 399 2.53 11.85 11.25
C GLY A 399 1.08 12.20 11.59
N LYS A 400 0.70 13.49 11.65
CA LYS A 400 -0.66 13.97 11.87
C LYS A 400 -1.16 14.82 10.70
N PHE A 401 -2.46 14.77 10.45
CA PHE A 401 -3.08 15.62 9.44
C PHE A 401 -3.11 17.09 9.88
N LEU A 402 -2.69 17.98 8.98
CA LEU A 402 -2.66 19.43 9.23
C LEU A 402 -4.07 20.02 9.27
N VAL A 403 -4.95 19.51 8.41
CA VAL A 403 -6.37 19.81 8.44
C VAL A 403 -7.04 18.94 9.51
N ASN A 404 -7.76 19.60 10.42
CA ASN A 404 -8.44 18.98 11.56
C ASN A 404 -9.47 19.96 12.15
N GLU A 405 -10.05 19.65 13.30
CA GLU A 405 -11.12 20.46 13.90
C GLU A 405 -10.66 21.88 14.28
N LYS A 406 -9.38 22.03 14.62
CA LYS A 406 -8.79 23.34 14.97
C LYS A 406 -8.37 24.14 13.74
N ASN A 407 -8.14 23.46 12.63
CA ASN A 407 -7.72 24.03 11.37
C ASN A 407 -8.52 23.38 10.21
N PRO A 408 -9.83 23.69 10.10
CA PRO A 408 -10.68 23.08 9.09
C PRO A 408 -10.37 23.63 7.70
N PHE A 409 -10.88 22.95 6.67
CA PHE A 409 -10.94 23.48 5.32
C PHE A 409 -11.62 24.85 5.30
N ALA A 410 -11.13 25.73 4.44
CA ALA A 410 -11.65 27.09 4.29
C ALA A 410 -12.83 27.13 3.30
N GLU A 411 -12.92 26.13 2.43
CA GLU A 411 -13.89 26.06 1.35
C GLU A 411 -15.32 25.75 1.83
N ASP A 412 -16.31 26.28 1.12
CA ASP A 412 -17.74 26.10 1.44
C ASP A 412 -18.24 24.69 1.10
N VAL A 413 -17.68 24.09 0.04
CA VAL A 413 -18.06 22.77 -0.45
C VAL A 413 -16.84 21.87 -0.60
N ILE A 414 -16.88 20.70 0.05
CA ILE A 414 -15.90 19.65 -0.10
C ILE A 414 -16.48 18.54 -0.96
N ILE A 415 -15.75 18.16 -2.01
CA ILE A 415 -16.19 17.19 -3.00
C ILE A 415 -15.19 16.03 -3.04
N ILE A 416 -15.68 14.82 -2.82
CA ILE A 416 -14.87 13.59 -2.85
C ILE A 416 -15.39 12.70 -3.96
N ASP A 417 -14.61 12.46 -5.00
CA ASP A 417 -14.91 11.43 -6.00
C ASP A 417 -14.24 10.10 -5.66
N GLU A 418 -14.76 9.00 -6.21
CA GLU A 418 -14.36 7.63 -5.89
C GLU A 418 -14.46 7.33 -4.39
N THR A 419 -15.52 7.83 -3.74
CA THR A 419 -15.77 7.63 -2.28
C THR A 419 -15.87 6.15 -1.90
N SER A 420 -16.21 5.27 -2.86
CA SER A 420 -16.20 3.82 -2.66
C SER A 420 -14.83 3.29 -2.21
N MET A 421 -13.72 3.96 -2.55
CA MET A 421 -12.37 3.55 -2.16
C MET A 421 -11.93 4.11 -0.80
N VAL A 422 -12.72 4.98 -0.16
CA VAL A 422 -12.34 5.67 1.07
C VAL A 422 -12.69 4.78 2.27
N ASP A 423 -11.70 4.53 3.14
CA ASP A 423 -11.91 3.80 4.39
C ASP A 423 -12.43 4.71 5.52
N ILE A 424 -12.88 4.11 6.62
CA ILE A 424 -13.46 4.87 7.75
C ILE A 424 -12.44 5.83 8.38
N TYR A 425 -11.16 5.50 8.39
CA TYR A 425 -10.14 6.31 9.04
C TYR A 425 -9.85 7.59 8.25
N LEU A 426 -9.68 7.46 6.93
CA LEU A 426 -9.48 8.58 6.04
C LEU A 426 -10.74 9.43 5.93
N PHE A 427 -11.92 8.81 5.91
CA PHE A 427 -13.18 9.53 5.90
C PHE A 427 -13.38 10.35 7.19
N LEU A 428 -13.11 9.77 8.35
CA LEU A 428 -13.17 10.50 9.62
C LEU A 428 -12.17 11.67 9.65
N ALA A 429 -10.97 11.51 9.09
CA ALA A 429 -10.01 12.60 8.99
C ALA A 429 -10.56 13.78 8.17
N VAL A 430 -11.28 13.51 7.07
CA VAL A 430 -11.98 14.55 6.31
C VAL A 430 -13.11 15.18 7.13
N LEU A 431 -13.93 14.38 7.82
CA LEU A 431 -15.03 14.89 8.66
C LEU A 431 -14.54 15.76 9.83
N LYS A 432 -13.36 15.46 10.39
CA LYS A 432 -12.70 16.31 11.39
C LYS A 432 -12.23 17.63 10.79
N GLY A 433 -11.96 17.66 9.49
CA GLY A 433 -11.51 18.84 8.77
C GLY A 433 -12.62 19.76 8.26
N ILE A 434 -13.90 19.47 8.49
CA ILE A 434 -15.01 20.26 7.92
C ILE A 434 -15.92 20.79 9.02
N LYS A 435 -16.42 22.02 8.84
CA LYS A 435 -17.40 22.64 9.73
C LYS A 435 -18.79 22.05 9.48
N ASN A 436 -19.72 22.21 10.41
CA ASN A 436 -21.11 21.74 10.22
C ASN A 436 -21.83 22.46 9.07
N THR A 437 -21.45 23.71 8.79
CA THR A 437 -21.96 24.51 7.66
C THR A 437 -21.33 24.17 6.32
N THR A 438 -20.11 23.60 6.31
CA THR A 438 -19.44 23.17 5.07
C THR A 438 -20.21 22.01 4.45
N LYS A 439 -20.57 22.12 3.17
CA LYS A 439 -21.24 21.04 2.47
C LYS A 439 -20.25 19.95 2.05
N LEU A 440 -20.68 18.69 2.15
CA LEU A 440 -19.91 17.53 1.70
C LEU A 440 -20.69 16.80 0.60
N LEU A 441 -20.09 16.71 -0.59
CA LEU A 441 -20.60 15.92 -1.71
C LEU A 441 -19.69 14.71 -1.94
N CYS A 442 -20.24 13.53 -1.72
CA CYS A 442 -19.55 12.26 -1.97
C CYS A 442 -20.03 11.66 -3.28
N LEU A 443 -19.13 11.51 -4.26
CA LEU A 443 -19.40 10.82 -5.52
C LEU A 443 -18.79 9.42 -5.49
N GLY A 444 -19.47 8.46 -6.12
CA GLY A 444 -18.92 7.13 -6.29
C GLY A 444 -19.83 6.18 -7.07
N ASP A 445 -19.38 4.93 -7.14
CA ASP A 445 -20.11 3.82 -7.76
C ASP A 445 -20.13 2.66 -6.76
N TYR A 446 -21.29 2.42 -6.16
CA TYR A 446 -21.46 1.34 -5.18
C TYR A 446 -21.28 -0.06 -5.79
N GLY A 447 -21.28 -0.20 -7.12
CA GLY A 447 -21.01 -1.47 -7.81
C GLY A 447 -19.53 -1.77 -8.03
N GLN A 448 -18.64 -0.76 -7.90
CA GLN A 448 -17.20 -0.94 -8.07
C GLN A 448 -16.54 -1.52 -6.83
N LEU A 449 -15.22 -1.76 -6.92
CA LEU A 449 -14.42 -2.15 -5.77
C LEU A 449 -14.48 -1.09 -4.67
N GLU A 450 -14.59 -1.59 -3.45
CA GLU A 450 -14.61 -0.81 -2.21
C GLU A 450 -13.19 -0.49 -1.74
N SER A 451 -13.09 0.23 -0.63
CA SER A 451 -11.87 0.39 0.13
C SER A 451 -11.26 -0.98 0.46
N ILE A 452 -9.94 -1.07 0.28
CA ILE A 452 -9.15 -2.25 0.67
C ILE A 452 -9.05 -2.36 2.21
N SER A 453 -9.09 -1.20 2.87
CA SER A 453 -9.03 -1.04 4.32
C SER A 453 -10.43 -1.11 4.95
N ALA A 454 -10.52 -0.99 6.28
CA ALA A 454 -11.73 -1.23 7.05
C ALA A 454 -12.91 -0.31 6.66
N GLY A 455 -14.11 -0.90 6.59
CA GLY A 455 -15.39 -0.24 6.39
C GLY A 455 -15.88 -0.16 4.95
N ASN A 456 -17.09 0.38 4.80
CA ASN A 456 -17.80 0.50 3.53
C ASN A 456 -18.55 1.84 3.43
N VAL A 457 -17.83 2.95 3.61
CA VAL A 457 -18.38 4.29 3.84
C VAL A 457 -19.47 4.68 2.85
N LEU A 458 -19.23 4.55 1.53
CA LEU A 458 -20.23 4.93 0.52
C LEU A 458 -21.51 4.10 0.63
N PHE A 459 -21.39 2.78 0.74
CA PHE A 459 -22.53 1.88 0.84
C PHE A 459 -23.30 2.12 2.15
N ASP A 460 -22.59 2.24 3.27
CA ASP A 460 -23.16 2.46 4.59
C ASP A 460 -23.89 3.80 4.69
N MET A 461 -23.40 4.86 4.03
CA MET A 461 -24.12 6.13 3.91
C MET A 461 -25.43 5.96 3.13
N ILE A 462 -25.40 5.23 2.01
CA ILE A 462 -26.60 4.99 1.19
C ILE A 462 -27.63 4.16 1.97
N GLN A 463 -27.21 3.11 2.67
CA GLN A 463 -28.09 2.25 3.49
C GLN A 463 -28.58 2.95 4.76
N GLY A 464 -27.73 3.79 5.36
CA GLY A 464 -28.02 4.55 6.57
C GLY A 464 -28.98 5.73 6.35
N GLY A 465 -29.41 5.98 5.11
CA GLY A 465 -30.39 7.01 4.80
C GLY A 465 -29.82 8.41 4.58
N ILE A 466 -28.51 8.55 4.33
CA ILE A 466 -27.94 9.82 3.91
C ILE A 466 -28.62 10.27 2.59
N PRO A 467 -28.99 11.56 2.44
CA PRO A 467 -29.55 12.07 1.21
C PRO A 467 -28.72 11.64 -0.01
N CYS A 468 -29.40 11.06 -1.00
CA CYS A 468 -28.73 10.48 -2.16
C CYS A 468 -29.47 10.81 -3.48
N VAL A 469 -28.69 10.97 -4.54
CA VAL A 469 -29.13 10.99 -5.94
C VAL A 469 -28.51 9.79 -6.66
N LYS A 470 -29.35 8.97 -7.26
CA LYS A 470 -28.94 7.76 -8.00
C LYS A 470 -29.09 8.00 -9.50
N LEU A 471 -27.97 7.96 -10.23
CA LEU A 471 -27.95 8.02 -11.68
C LEU A 471 -27.97 6.60 -12.26
N GLU A 472 -29.04 6.25 -12.96
CA GLU A 472 -29.26 4.90 -13.50
C GLU A 472 -29.05 4.84 -15.01
N LYS A 473 -29.36 5.94 -15.72
CA LYS A 473 -29.23 6.02 -17.18
C LYS A 473 -27.75 6.09 -17.58
N ILE A 474 -27.32 5.14 -18.41
CA ILE A 474 -25.96 5.07 -18.96
C ILE A 474 -25.94 5.76 -20.32
N PHE A 475 -25.06 6.74 -20.50
CA PHE A 475 -24.94 7.55 -21.73
C PHE A 475 -23.77 7.11 -22.64
N ARG A 476 -23.21 5.92 -22.39
CA ARG A 476 -21.99 5.43 -23.04
C ARG A 476 -22.31 4.69 -24.35
N GLN A 477 -21.92 5.29 -25.49
CA GLN A 477 -22.06 4.78 -26.87
C GLN A 477 -23.50 4.35 -27.26
N LYS A 478 -23.74 4.08 -28.56
CA LYS A 478 -25.06 3.81 -29.15
C LYS A 478 -25.83 2.78 -28.30
N GLU A 479 -27.13 2.99 -28.13
CA GLU A 479 -28.05 2.24 -27.25
C GLU A 479 -28.05 0.70 -27.44
N ASP A 480 -27.31 0.15 -28.42
CA ASP A 480 -27.22 -1.27 -28.81
C ASP A 480 -25.83 -1.94 -28.63
N SER A 481 -24.95 -1.44 -27.74
CA SER A 481 -23.63 -2.10 -27.52
C SER A 481 -23.74 -3.39 -26.67
N SER A 482 -23.16 -4.50 -27.14
CA SER A 482 -23.18 -5.76 -26.38
C SER A 482 -22.28 -5.69 -25.14
N LEU A 483 -21.28 -4.81 -25.15
CA LEU A 483 -20.47 -4.47 -23.98
C LEU A 483 -21.33 -3.95 -22.82
N LEU A 484 -22.25 -3.02 -23.08
CA LEU A 484 -23.13 -2.47 -22.05
C LEU A 484 -24.04 -3.53 -21.45
N ASN A 485 -24.58 -4.42 -22.28
CA ASN A 485 -25.39 -5.55 -21.84
C ASN A 485 -24.58 -6.52 -20.95
N VAL A 486 -23.34 -6.85 -21.33
CA VAL A 486 -22.48 -7.72 -20.53
C VAL A 486 -22.13 -7.08 -19.18
N ILE A 487 -21.78 -5.80 -19.14
CA ILE A 487 -21.51 -5.07 -17.89
C ILE A 487 -22.76 -5.06 -17.00
N THR A 488 -23.93 -4.84 -17.58
CA THR A 488 -25.22 -4.82 -16.88
C THR A 488 -25.57 -6.20 -16.32
N ASN A 489 -25.38 -7.26 -17.11
CA ASN A 489 -25.61 -8.63 -16.68
C ASN A 489 -24.68 -9.02 -15.52
N ILE A 490 -23.38 -8.72 -15.64
CA ILE A 490 -22.40 -8.95 -14.56
C ILE A 490 -22.84 -8.23 -13.28
N ARG A 491 -23.28 -6.97 -13.39
CA ARG A 491 -23.76 -6.17 -12.26
C ARG A 491 -24.96 -6.83 -11.58
N ASN A 492 -25.95 -7.23 -12.36
CA ASN A 492 -27.19 -7.80 -11.84
C ASN A 492 -27.01 -9.23 -11.31
N GLY A 493 -25.91 -9.90 -11.67
CA GLY A 493 -25.69 -11.32 -11.36
C GLY A 493 -26.26 -12.25 -12.43
N ASP A 494 -26.71 -11.70 -13.55
CA ASP A 494 -27.20 -12.46 -14.69
C ASP A 494 -26.01 -13.05 -15.44
N ASN A 495 -25.96 -14.38 -15.56
CA ASN A 495 -24.81 -15.05 -16.16
C ASN A 495 -24.85 -14.96 -17.69
N PRO A 496 -24.00 -14.17 -18.37
CA PRO A 496 -23.95 -14.10 -19.82
C PRO A 496 -23.50 -15.41 -20.48
N LEU A 497 -22.95 -16.35 -19.69
CA LEU A 497 -22.48 -17.66 -20.14
C LEU A 497 -23.48 -18.79 -19.86
N LYS A 498 -24.71 -18.49 -19.44
CA LYS A 498 -25.71 -19.52 -19.13
C LYS A 498 -25.96 -20.40 -20.35
N ASN A 499 -25.89 -21.73 -20.17
CA ASN A 499 -26.14 -22.75 -21.20
C ASN A 499 -25.17 -22.77 -22.41
N THR A 500 -23.99 -22.15 -22.31
CA THR A 500 -22.97 -22.28 -23.37
C THR A 500 -22.10 -23.53 -23.18
N HIS A 501 -22.02 -24.36 -24.21
CA HIS A 501 -21.03 -25.45 -24.30
C HIS A 501 -19.82 -25.08 -25.18
N LYS A 502 -19.81 -23.86 -25.72
CA LYS A 502 -18.74 -23.40 -26.62
C LYS A 502 -17.50 -23.00 -25.81
N THR A 503 -16.32 -23.27 -26.35
CA THR A 503 -15.04 -22.79 -25.80
C THR A 503 -14.76 -21.32 -26.16
N TYR A 504 -15.55 -20.76 -27.07
CA TYR A 504 -15.48 -19.38 -27.52
C TYR A 504 -16.89 -18.83 -27.75
N LEU A 505 -17.13 -17.61 -27.29
CA LEU A 505 -18.40 -16.91 -27.43
C LEU A 505 -18.14 -15.45 -27.80
N GLU A 506 -18.80 -14.99 -28.86
CA GLU A 506 -18.85 -13.57 -29.24
C GLU A 506 -20.24 -13.04 -28.88
N LEU A 507 -20.26 -11.96 -28.11
CA LEU A 507 -21.47 -11.22 -27.78
C LEU A 507 -21.33 -9.85 -28.46
N GLY A 508 -21.99 -9.70 -29.60
CA GLY A 508 -21.80 -8.53 -30.47
C GLY A 508 -20.40 -8.46 -31.07
N ARG A 509 -19.97 -7.24 -31.41
CA ARG A 509 -18.65 -6.97 -32.03
C ARG A 509 -17.58 -6.57 -31.00
N ASP A 510 -18.01 -6.27 -29.78
CA ASP A 510 -17.31 -5.54 -28.74
C ASP A 510 -17.09 -6.36 -27.46
N CYS A 511 -17.63 -7.59 -27.38
CA CYS A 511 -17.38 -8.48 -26.26
C CYS A 511 -17.11 -9.94 -26.68
N LYS A 512 -16.03 -10.52 -26.16
CA LYS A 512 -15.55 -11.86 -26.48
C LYS A 512 -15.22 -12.65 -25.21
N PHE A 513 -15.56 -13.93 -25.17
CA PHE A 513 -15.25 -14.85 -24.08
C PHE A 513 -14.52 -16.08 -24.61
N TRP A 514 -13.33 -16.34 -24.07
CA TRP A 514 -12.56 -17.56 -24.28
C TRP A 514 -12.63 -18.42 -23.01
N LEU A 515 -13.39 -19.51 -23.07
CA LEU A 515 -13.69 -20.37 -21.95
C LEU A 515 -12.72 -21.54 -21.88
N GLY A 516 -12.02 -21.73 -20.77
CA GLY A 516 -11.00 -22.78 -20.63
C GLY A 516 -10.44 -22.91 -19.22
N LYS A 517 -9.65 -23.97 -19.00
CA LYS A 517 -9.06 -24.24 -17.67
C LYS A 517 -7.85 -23.35 -17.39
N LYS A 518 -7.42 -23.29 -16.12
CA LYS A 518 -6.31 -22.45 -15.65
C LYS A 518 -5.01 -22.62 -16.45
N GLU A 519 -4.74 -23.82 -16.97
CA GLU A 519 -3.51 -24.13 -17.71
C GLU A 519 -3.45 -23.39 -19.05
N GLN A 520 -4.62 -23.01 -19.59
CA GLN A 520 -4.76 -22.34 -20.88
C GLN A 520 -4.84 -20.81 -20.74
N THR A 521 -5.00 -20.27 -19.53
CA THR A 521 -5.21 -18.83 -19.31
C THR A 521 -4.06 -18.01 -19.89
N LEU A 522 -2.82 -18.35 -19.53
CA LEU A 522 -1.64 -17.58 -19.95
C LEU A 522 -1.49 -17.58 -21.48
N SER A 523 -1.48 -18.75 -22.11
CA SER A 523 -1.27 -18.85 -23.56
C SER A 523 -2.35 -18.13 -24.36
N ARG A 524 -3.61 -18.16 -23.90
CA ARG A 524 -4.72 -17.44 -24.52
C ARG A 524 -4.62 -15.94 -24.34
N VAL A 525 -4.22 -15.44 -23.17
CA VAL A 525 -3.96 -14.01 -22.96
C VAL A 525 -2.88 -13.52 -23.93
N LEU A 526 -1.78 -14.26 -24.05
CA LEU A 526 -0.69 -13.90 -24.97
C LEU A 526 -1.14 -13.90 -26.43
N LEU A 527 -1.93 -14.90 -26.84
CA LEU A 527 -2.51 -14.97 -28.18
C LEU A 527 -3.43 -13.77 -28.46
N CYS A 528 -4.40 -13.51 -27.58
CA CYS A 528 -5.33 -12.40 -27.76
C CYS A 528 -4.61 -11.04 -27.75
N TYR A 529 -3.62 -10.86 -26.87
CA TYR A 529 -2.83 -9.64 -26.83
C TYR A 529 -2.06 -9.42 -28.15
N LYS A 530 -1.42 -10.47 -28.68
CA LYS A 530 -0.72 -10.42 -29.98
C LYS A 530 -1.67 -10.08 -31.13
N GLU A 531 -2.88 -10.63 -31.12
CA GLU A 531 -3.91 -10.30 -32.11
C GLU A 531 -4.38 -8.84 -31.98
N CYS A 532 -4.60 -8.35 -30.76
CA CYS A 532 -4.98 -6.96 -30.52
C CYS A 532 -3.91 -5.96 -30.99
N LEU A 533 -2.62 -6.28 -30.84
CA LEU A 533 -1.51 -5.43 -31.31
C LEU A 533 -1.50 -5.20 -32.84
N LYS A 534 -2.26 -5.98 -33.62
CA LYS A 534 -2.41 -5.75 -35.07
C LYS A 534 -3.32 -4.56 -35.39
N HIS A 535 -4.18 -4.17 -34.44
CA HIS A 535 -5.22 -3.16 -34.65
C HIS A 535 -5.14 -2.00 -33.65
N PHE A 536 -4.47 -2.20 -32.53
CA PHE A 536 -4.37 -1.25 -31.42
C PHE A 536 -2.90 -1.05 -31.03
N SER A 537 -2.57 0.15 -30.55
CA SER A 537 -1.27 0.38 -29.92
C SER A 537 -1.17 -0.41 -28.61
N ARG A 538 0.05 -0.67 -28.11
CA ARG A 538 0.21 -1.37 -26.82
C ARG A 538 -0.34 -0.55 -25.65
N GLU A 539 -0.38 0.78 -25.78
CA GLU A 539 -0.95 1.73 -24.83
C GLU A 539 -2.49 1.67 -24.79
N ASP A 540 -3.13 1.26 -25.88
CA ASP A 540 -4.58 1.08 -25.99
C ASP A 540 -5.08 -0.24 -25.35
N ILE A 541 -4.17 -1.19 -25.05
CA ILE A 541 -4.50 -2.54 -24.57
C ILE A 541 -4.13 -2.69 -23.10
N MET A 542 -5.12 -3.03 -22.27
CA MET A 542 -4.94 -3.26 -20.85
C MET A 542 -5.22 -4.72 -20.47
N VAL A 543 -4.22 -5.42 -19.95
CA VAL A 543 -4.41 -6.78 -19.41
C VAL A 543 -4.68 -6.72 -17.91
N LEU A 544 -5.76 -7.34 -17.46
CA LEU A 544 -6.22 -7.31 -16.07
C LEU A 544 -6.25 -8.71 -15.47
N CYS A 545 -5.77 -8.84 -14.24
CA CYS A 545 -5.92 -10.05 -13.45
C CYS A 545 -6.17 -9.73 -11.96
N PRO A 546 -6.74 -10.67 -11.18
CA PRO A 546 -7.00 -10.44 -9.76
C PRO A 546 -5.74 -10.36 -8.90
N MET A 547 -4.72 -11.19 -9.18
CA MET A 547 -3.58 -11.45 -8.29
C MET A 547 -2.23 -11.07 -8.91
N LYS A 548 -1.24 -10.75 -8.07
CA LYS A 548 0.14 -10.46 -8.52
C LYS A 548 0.96 -11.72 -8.84
N LYS A 549 0.79 -12.79 -8.06
CA LYS A 549 1.55 -14.04 -8.14
C LYS A 549 0.75 -15.12 -8.88
N GLY A 550 1.44 -16.13 -9.40
CA GLY A 550 0.85 -17.27 -10.13
C GLY A 550 1.09 -17.18 -11.64
N ASN A 551 0.77 -18.25 -12.37
CA ASN A 551 0.99 -18.34 -13.82
C ASN A 551 0.12 -17.34 -14.62
N SER A 552 -1.06 -17.01 -14.10
CA SER A 552 -1.98 -15.97 -14.61
C SER A 552 -1.93 -14.69 -13.77
N GLY A 553 -0.89 -14.51 -12.96
CA GLY A 553 -0.68 -13.30 -12.15
C GLY A 553 0.11 -12.22 -12.87
N VAL A 554 -0.04 -10.98 -12.41
CA VAL A 554 0.60 -9.78 -13.00
C VAL A 554 2.09 -9.96 -13.31
N ASN A 555 2.86 -10.53 -12.38
CA ASN A 555 4.30 -10.64 -12.55
C ASN A 555 4.68 -11.50 -13.76
N LYS A 556 4.03 -12.66 -13.91
CA LYS A 556 4.29 -13.59 -15.02
C LYS A 556 3.74 -13.03 -16.33
N LEU A 557 2.54 -12.44 -16.29
CA LEU A 557 1.94 -11.80 -17.46
C LEU A 557 2.81 -10.66 -17.98
N ASN A 558 3.29 -9.75 -17.13
CA ASN A 558 4.17 -8.67 -17.56
C ASN A 558 5.45 -9.19 -18.24
N GLN A 559 6.10 -10.20 -17.64
CA GLN A 559 7.31 -10.80 -18.21
C GLN A 559 7.06 -11.38 -19.61
N GLU A 560 5.94 -12.08 -19.83
CA GLU A 560 5.65 -12.69 -21.14
C GLU A 560 5.09 -11.67 -22.16
N LEU A 561 4.28 -10.70 -21.70
CA LEU A 561 3.73 -9.65 -22.55
C LEU A 561 4.82 -8.69 -23.04
N GLN A 562 5.80 -8.35 -22.20
CA GLN A 562 6.95 -7.54 -22.60
C GLN A 562 7.72 -8.20 -23.75
N LYS A 563 7.90 -9.53 -23.73
CA LYS A 563 8.57 -10.25 -24.84
C LYS A 563 7.81 -10.17 -26.16
N ILE A 564 6.49 -9.95 -26.12
CA ILE A 564 5.64 -9.80 -27.31
C ILE A 564 5.58 -8.34 -27.74
N ALA A 565 5.34 -7.43 -26.79
CA ALA A 565 5.14 -6.00 -27.03
C ALA A 565 6.43 -5.24 -27.30
N ASN A 566 7.57 -5.77 -26.84
CA ASN A 566 8.87 -5.11 -26.87
C ASN A 566 10.01 -6.12 -27.12
N SER A 567 9.84 -6.92 -28.18
CA SER A 567 10.82 -7.94 -28.58
C SER A 567 12.10 -7.36 -29.20
N GLN A 568 12.01 -6.18 -29.82
CA GLN A 568 13.08 -5.60 -30.64
C GLN A 568 14.17 -4.91 -29.80
N ASN A 569 13.83 -4.39 -28.62
CA ASN A 569 14.80 -3.74 -27.74
C ASN A 569 15.62 -4.80 -26.98
N THR A 570 16.94 -4.77 -27.16
CA THR A 570 17.92 -5.66 -26.52
C THR A 570 18.60 -5.03 -25.32
N GLU A 571 18.68 -3.70 -25.26
CA GLU A 571 19.18 -2.97 -24.10
C GLU A 571 18.21 -3.10 -22.92
N GLU A 572 18.69 -3.72 -21.83
CA GLU A 572 17.88 -3.97 -20.65
C GLU A 572 18.65 -3.69 -19.35
N LEU A 573 17.97 -3.05 -18.39
CA LEU A 573 18.42 -2.94 -17.02
C LEU A 573 17.73 -4.03 -16.18
N LYS A 574 18.50 -5.00 -15.68
CA LYS A 574 18.00 -6.11 -14.86
C LYS A 574 18.05 -5.78 -13.38
N LEU A 575 16.94 -6.03 -12.69
CA LEU A 575 16.82 -5.83 -11.25
C LEU A 575 16.02 -6.97 -10.63
N LYS A 576 16.72 -7.82 -9.86
CA LYS A 576 16.18 -9.05 -9.26
C LYS A 576 15.48 -9.94 -10.29
N ASP A 577 14.15 -9.88 -10.32
CA ASP A 577 13.26 -10.74 -11.12
C ASP A 577 12.60 -9.98 -12.30
N CYS A 578 12.98 -8.72 -12.54
CA CYS A 578 12.40 -7.87 -13.59
C CYS A 578 13.50 -7.29 -14.48
N ALA A 579 13.24 -7.22 -15.78
CA ALA A 579 14.08 -6.54 -16.76
C ALA A 579 13.31 -5.36 -17.33
N TYR A 580 13.95 -4.19 -17.39
CA TYR A 580 13.38 -2.98 -17.96
C TYR A 580 14.09 -2.64 -19.26
N LYS A 581 13.33 -2.35 -20.31
CA LYS A 581 13.79 -2.03 -21.65
C LYS A 581 13.29 -0.65 -22.05
N LYS A 582 14.02 0.00 -22.97
CA LYS A 582 13.52 1.21 -23.63
C LYS A 582 12.13 0.91 -24.21
N GLU A 583 11.21 1.87 -24.12
CA GLU A 583 9.82 1.78 -24.58
C GLU A 583 8.88 0.90 -23.75
N ASP A 584 9.33 0.36 -22.62
CA ASP A 584 8.44 -0.41 -21.74
C ASP A 584 7.36 0.46 -21.11
N LEU A 585 6.16 -0.11 -21.01
CA LEU A 585 5.08 0.46 -20.21
C LEU A 585 5.33 0.14 -18.74
N VAL A 586 5.36 1.19 -17.91
CA VAL A 586 5.64 1.10 -16.49
C VAL A 586 4.64 1.89 -15.66
N MET A 587 4.57 1.57 -14.37
CA MET A 587 3.73 2.24 -13.39
C MET A 587 4.53 2.51 -12.12
N HIS A 588 4.43 3.73 -11.59
CA HIS A 588 4.96 4.07 -10.29
C HIS A 588 4.05 3.52 -9.18
N ILE A 589 4.60 2.95 -8.10
CA ILE A 589 3.83 2.15 -7.12
C ILE A 589 3.77 2.72 -5.70
N LYS A 590 4.41 3.87 -5.45
CA LYS A 590 4.40 4.57 -4.17
C LYS A 590 4.08 6.05 -4.41
N ASN A 591 3.78 6.83 -3.39
CA ASN A 591 3.74 8.28 -3.58
C ASN A 591 5.11 8.82 -3.19
N ASP A 592 5.75 9.56 -4.08
CA ASP A 592 6.94 10.34 -3.79
C ASP A 592 6.68 11.81 -4.13
N TYR A 593 6.38 12.59 -3.10
CA TYR A 593 6.09 14.02 -3.20
C TYR A 593 7.33 14.88 -3.49
N ASN A 594 8.53 14.32 -3.29
CA ASN A 594 9.79 15.04 -3.45
C ASN A 594 10.50 14.70 -4.77
N ALA A 595 10.00 13.71 -5.52
CA ALA A 595 10.53 13.35 -6.83
C ALA A 595 10.53 14.58 -7.76
N ASN A 596 11.68 14.86 -8.36
CA ASN A 596 11.78 15.91 -9.37
C ASN A 596 11.16 15.39 -10.68
N ILE A 597 10.33 16.23 -11.29
CA ILE A 597 9.80 16.02 -12.63
C ILE A 597 10.53 16.98 -13.55
N PHE A 598 11.23 16.43 -14.53
CA PHE A 598 12.05 17.16 -15.49
C PHE A 598 11.28 17.48 -16.76
N SER A 599 11.71 18.54 -17.44
CA SER A 599 11.35 18.83 -18.83
C SER A 599 11.75 17.70 -19.78
N GLU A 600 11.20 17.67 -20.99
CA GLU A 600 11.51 16.66 -22.01
C GLU A 600 13.01 16.59 -22.35
N ASP A 601 13.73 17.71 -22.25
CA ASP A 601 15.19 17.76 -22.45
C ASP A 601 16.01 17.36 -21.21
N CYS A 602 15.34 16.94 -20.12
CA CYS A 602 15.92 16.52 -18.84
C CYS A 602 16.80 17.56 -18.14
N LYS A 603 16.69 18.85 -18.48
CA LYS A 603 17.56 19.91 -17.92
C LYS A 603 16.96 20.61 -16.71
N ASP A 604 15.68 20.96 -16.80
CA ASP A 604 15.03 21.79 -15.80
C ASP A 604 13.98 20.98 -15.03
N THR A 605 13.90 21.22 -13.71
CA THR A 605 12.81 20.69 -12.90
C THR A 605 11.57 21.57 -13.10
N ILE A 606 10.56 21.03 -13.81
CA ILE A 606 9.31 21.75 -14.09
C ILE A 606 8.25 21.54 -13.01
N ALA A 607 8.32 20.43 -12.28
CA ALA A 607 7.39 20.10 -11.21
C ALA A 607 8.03 19.15 -10.19
N LYS A 608 7.30 18.87 -9.10
CA LYS A 608 7.66 17.85 -8.12
C LYS A 608 6.45 16.99 -7.76
N GLY A 609 6.71 15.71 -7.53
CA GLY A 609 5.76 14.77 -6.98
C GLY A 609 5.21 13.79 -8.02
N ILE A 610 5.57 12.51 -7.89
CA ILE A 610 5.00 11.39 -8.65
C ILE A 610 4.15 10.51 -7.73
N PHE A 611 3.09 9.93 -8.26
CA PHE A 611 2.08 9.24 -7.46
C PHE A 611 1.88 7.78 -7.84
N ASN A 612 1.42 7.00 -6.88
CA ASN A 612 1.12 5.58 -7.07
C ASN A 612 -0.03 5.43 -8.07
N GLY A 613 0.23 4.64 -9.12
CA GLY A 613 -0.71 4.40 -10.21
C GLY A 613 -0.45 5.26 -11.45
N ASP A 614 0.50 6.21 -11.39
CA ASP A 614 0.93 6.95 -12.58
C ASP A 614 1.59 5.98 -13.55
N ALA A 615 1.02 5.90 -14.75
CA ALA A 615 1.50 5.07 -15.83
C ALA A 615 2.39 5.93 -16.74
N GLY A 616 3.50 5.36 -17.16
CA GLY A 616 4.47 6.04 -18.00
C GLY A 616 5.19 5.04 -18.90
N LYS A 617 6.18 5.55 -19.61
CA LYS A 617 6.94 4.80 -20.59
C LYS A 617 8.43 5.08 -20.42
N ILE A 618 9.24 4.03 -20.46
CA ILE A 618 10.70 4.19 -20.38
C ILE A 618 11.18 4.85 -21.67
N GLU A 619 11.73 6.05 -21.56
CA GLU A 619 12.25 6.81 -22.69
C GLU A 619 13.74 6.55 -22.91
N LYS A 620 14.50 6.46 -21.82
CA LYS A 620 15.96 6.26 -21.87
C LYS A 620 16.43 5.34 -20.74
N ILE A 621 17.42 4.51 -21.05
CA ILE A 621 18.18 3.70 -20.09
C ILE A 621 19.63 4.16 -20.15
N ASP A 622 20.20 4.51 -19.00
CA ASP A 622 21.61 4.79 -18.83
C ASP A 622 22.25 3.59 -18.11
N LEU A 623 22.93 2.74 -18.87
CA LEU A 623 23.55 1.52 -18.35
C LEU A 623 24.82 1.81 -17.54
N GLU A 624 25.52 2.92 -17.81
CA GLU A 624 26.75 3.30 -17.11
C GLU A 624 26.43 3.73 -15.68
N ASN A 625 25.41 4.57 -15.52
CA ASN A 625 24.97 5.08 -14.22
C ASN A 625 23.85 4.24 -13.57
N GLN A 626 23.36 3.20 -14.26
CA GLN A 626 22.23 2.36 -13.85
C GLN A 626 20.97 3.17 -13.55
N LYS A 627 20.61 4.07 -14.47
CA LYS A 627 19.44 4.96 -14.35
C LYS A 627 18.40 4.66 -15.43
N LEU A 628 17.12 4.88 -15.08
CA LEU A 628 16.00 4.88 -16.01
C LEU A 628 15.36 6.27 -16.05
N TYR A 629 14.99 6.73 -17.24
CA TYR A 629 14.20 7.94 -17.44
C TYR A 629 12.84 7.52 -17.95
N VAL A 630 11.80 7.81 -17.17
CA VAL A 630 10.43 7.42 -17.48
C VAL A 630 9.63 8.67 -17.79
N SER A 631 9.05 8.69 -18.99
CA SER A 631 8.12 9.73 -19.44
C SER A 631 6.72 9.43 -18.91
N TYR A 632 6.19 10.36 -18.14
CA TYR A 632 4.80 10.41 -17.68
C TYR A 632 4.12 11.63 -18.32
N ASP A 633 2.79 11.72 -18.33
CA ASP A 633 2.16 12.94 -18.87
C ASP A 633 2.47 14.21 -18.04
N SER A 634 3.03 14.08 -16.84
CA SER A 634 3.51 15.22 -16.05
C SER A 634 4.92 15.67 -16.41
N GLY A 635 5.68 14.88 -17.18
CA GLY A 635 7.09 15.08 -17.51
C GLY A 635 7.93 13.84 -17.21
N ILE A 636 9.26 13.99 -17.27
CA ILE A 636 10.21 12.88 -17.11
C ILE A 636 10.61 12.72 -15.64
N VAL A 637 10.64 11.48 -15.14
CA VAL A 637 11.17 11.16 -13.81
C VAL A 637 12.36 10.23 -13.93
N GLU A 638 13.42 10.56 -13.21
CA GLU A 638 14.64 9.76 -13.11
C GLU A 638 14.51 8.71 -11.98
N TYR A 639 14.84 7.47 -12.30
CA TYR A 639 14.94 6.36 -11.36
C TYR A 639 16.37 5.82 -11.30
N ASP A 640 16.84 5.58 -10.08
CA ASP A 640 18.13 4.99 -9.77
C ASP A 640 17.96 3.75 -8.85
N ASN A 641 19.06 3.10 -8.47
CA ASN A 641 19.02 1.92 -7.60
C ASN A 641 18.30 2.10 -6.26
N SER A 642 18.14 3.33 -5.76
CA SER A 642 17.48 3.61 -4.50
C SER A 642 15.95 3.64 -4.60
N ASN A 643 15.40 4.04 -5.75
CA ASN A 643 13.96 4.20 -5.98
C ASN A 643 13.39 3.29 -7.08
N LEU A 644 14.21 2.50 -7.78
CA LEU A 644 13.79 1.55 -8.82
C LEU A 644 12.80 0.49 -8.32
N ASN A 645 12.79 0.18 -7.02
CA ASN A 645 11.80 -0.71 -6.40
C ASN A 645 10.39 -0.09 -6.32
N GLU A 646 10.26 1.21 -6.61
CA GLU A 646 9.00 1.95 -6.70
C GLU A 646 8.44 1.98 -8.13
N LEU A 647 9.09 1.29 -9.08
CA LEU A 647 8.62 1.12 -10.45
C LEU A 647 8.22 -0.35 -10.71
N MET A 648 7.24 -0.57 -11.59
CA MET A 648 6.89 -1.90 -12.10
C MET A 648 6.44 -1.85 -13.56
N LEU A 649 6.59 -2.93 -14.31
CA LEU A 649 5.95 -3.08 -15.64
C LEU A 649 4.42 -3.00 -15.53
N SER A 650 3.77 -2.46 -16.56
CA SER A 650 2.32 -2.18 -16.55
C SER A 650 1.54 -2.72 -17.76
N TYR A 651 2.08 -3.67 -18.53
CA TYR A 651 1.31 -4.38 -19.58
C TYR A 651 0.12 -5.14 -19.00
N ALA A 652 0.33 -5.75 -17.84
CA ALA A 652 -0.68 -6.36 -17.00
C ALA A 652 -0.74 -5.65 -15.64
N LEU A 653 -1.96 -5.46 -15.15
CA LEU A 653 -2.23 -4.80 -13.88
C LEU A 653 -3.23 -5.60 -13.05
N THR A 654 -3.17 -5.44 -11.73
CA THR A 654 -4.22 -5.96 -10.86
C THR A 654 -5.48 -5.13 -11.03
N ILE A 655 -6.67 -5.73 -11.01
CA ILE A 655 -7.95 -5.01 -11.18
C ILE A 655 -8.12 -3.87 -10.14
N HIS A 656 -7.59 -4.02 -8.92
CA HIS A 656 -7.60 -2.98 -7.89
C HIS A 656 -6.76 -1.73 -8.26
N LYS A 657 -5.69 -1.89 -9.06
CA LYS A 657 -4.78 -0.80 -9.44
C LYS A 657 -5.30 0.03 -10.61
N VAL A 658 -6.28 -0.46 -11.36
CA VAL A 658 -6.85 0.23 -12.53
C VAL A 658 -8.14 0.97 -12.20
N GLN A 659 -8.46 1.15 -10.92
CA GLN A 659 -9.60 1.98 -10.53
C GLN A 659 -9.39 3.42 -11.03
N GLY A 660 -10.46 4.06 -11.55
CA GLY A 660 -10.38 5.34 -12.26
C GLY A 660 -9.76 5.32 -13.67
N SER A 661 -9.18 4.19 -14.12
CA SER A 661 -8.54 4.06 -15.45
C SER A 661 -9.50 3.53 -16.52
N GLN A 662 -9.26 3.81 -17.79
CA GLN A 662 -9.96 3.19 -18.92
C GLN A 662 -8.99 2.89 -20.05
N SER A 663 -9.34 1.92 -20.90
CA SER A 663 -8.56 1.52 -22.09
C SER A 663 -9.49 1.15 -23.24
N LYS A 664 -9.04 1.30 -24.49
CA LYS A 664 -9.82 0.87 -25.66
C LYS A 664 -10.09 -0.63 -25.61
N VAL A 665 -9.05 -1.42 -25.38
CA VAL A 665 -9.14 -2.88 -25.25
C VAL A 665 -8.83 -3.31 -23.83
N VAL A 666 -9.66 -4.19 -23.27
CA VAL A 666 -9.40 -4.81 -21.96
C VAL A 666 -9.44 -6.32 -22.09
N ILE A 667 -8.35 -6.98 -21.70
CA ILE A 667 -8.23 -8.44 -21.64
C ILE A 667 -8.22 -8.87 -20.17
N VAL A 668 -9.23 -9.62 -19.74
CA VAL A 668 -9.36 -10.07 -18.35
C VAL A 668 -8.96 -11.54 -18.23
N ALA A 669 -7.94 -11.83 -17.43
CA ALA A 669 -7.48 -13.17 -17.11
C ALA A 669 -8.08 -13.66 -15.78
N LEU A 670 -8.95 -14.67 -15.82
CA LEU A 670 -9.71 -15.12 -14.65
C LEU A 670 -9.80 -16.65 -14.57
N ASP A 671 -9.07 -17.27 -13.64
CA ASP A 671 -9.18 -18.71 -13.40
C ASP A 671 -9.29 -19.05 -11.91
N MET A 672 -9.39 -20.36 -11.60
CA MET A 672 -9.56 -20.87 -10.25
C MET A 672 -8.35 -20.61 -9.32
N SER A 673 -7.18 -20.24 -9.84
CA SER A 673 -6.07 -19.83 -8.97
C SER A 673 -6.38 -18.54 -8.21
N HIS A 674 -7.34 -17.75 -8.71
CA HIS A 674 -7.80 -16.50 -8.12
C HIS A 674 -8.92 -16.66 -7.09
N TYR A 675 -9.26 -17.89 -6.68
CA TYR A 675 -10.46 -18.22 -5.88
C TYR A 675 -10.78 -17.23 -4.74
N LYS A 676 -9.76 -16.82 -3.96
CA LYS A 676 -9.93 -15.91 -2.81
C LYS A 676 -10.40 -14.50 -3.18
N MET A 677 -10.23 -14.08 -4.44
CA MET A 677 -10.54 -12.74 -4.92
C MET A 677 -11.76 -12.72 -5.86
N LEU A 678 -12.33 -13.87 -6.19
CA LEU A 678 -13.47 -13.99 -7.09
C LEU A 678 -14.71 -13.36 -6.47
N LYS A 679 -15.01 -12.12 -6.88
CA LYS A 679 -16.14 -11.30 -6.45
C LYS A 679 -16.82 -10.63 -7.64
N ARG A 680 -18.10 -10.32 -7.53
CA ARG A 680 -18.87 -9.72 -8.63
C ARG A 680 -18.40 -8.30 -8.96
N SER A 681 -18.10 -7.51 -7.94
CA SER A 681 -17.52 -6.16 -8.09
C SER A 681 -16.17 -6.18 -8.81
N LEU A 682 -15.39 -7.25 -8.67
CA LEU A 682 -14.13 -7.42 -9.39
C LEU A 682 -14.37 -7.56 -10.89
N LEU A 683 -15.34 -8.40 -11.29
CA LEU A 683 -15.73 -8.56 -12.69
C LEU A 683 -16.29 -7.25 -13.27
N TYR A 684 -17.19 -6.60 -12.52
CA TYR A 684 -17.78 -5.33 -12.92
C TYR A 684 -16.72 -4.23 -13.08
N THR A 685 -15.79 -4.13 -12.13
CA THR A 685 -14.70 -3.15 -12.18
C THR A 685 -13.80 -3.41 -13.38
N ALA A 686 -13.43 -4.67 -13.65
CA ALA A 686 -12.62 -5.02 -14.82
C ALA A 686 -13.33 -4.69 -16.14
N ALA A 687 -14.59 -5.13 -16.29
CA ALA A 687 -15.37 -4.92 -17.51
C ALA A 687 -15.62 -3.43 -17.79
N SER A 688 -15.93 -2.64 -16.75
CA SER A 688 -16.20 -1.20 -16.89
C SER A 688 -14.99 -0.36 -17.31
N ARG A 689 -13.75 -0.89 -17.22
CA ARG A 689 -12.55 -0.20 -17.74
C ARG A 689 -12.51 -0.17 -19.27
N CYS A 690 -13.21 -1.08 -19.94
CA CYS A 690 -13.19 -1.24 -21.40
C CYS A 690 -14.00 -0.16 -22.11
N VAL A 691 -13.47 0.43 -23.18
CA VAL A 691 -14.16 1.40 -24.04
C VAL A 691 -14.67 0.81 -25.35
N GLU A 692 -13.91 -0.08 -26.00
CA GLU A 692 -14.23 -0.58 -27.35
C GLU A 692 -14.32 -2.12 -27.44
N LEU A 693 -13.35 -2.85 -26.86
CA LEU A 693 -13.32 -4.32 -26.98
C LEU A 693 -12.95 -5.00 -25.66
N LEU A 694 -13.88 -5.79 -25.12
CA LEU A 694 -13.70 -6.57 -23.91
C LEU A 694 -13.46 -8.05 -24.24
N ILE A 695 -12.36 -8.61 -23.74
CA ILE A 695 -12.01 -10.02 -23.92
C ILE A 695 -11.86 -10.69 -22.56
N PHE A 696 -12.76 -11.60 -22.21
CA PHE A 696 -12.61 -12.45 -21.03
C PHE A 696 -11.91 -13.76 -21.39
N ILE A 697 -10.72 -13.98 -20.85
CA ILE A 697 -10.05 -15.28 -20.84
C ILE A 697 -10.34 -15.91 -19.48
N CYS A 698 -11.31 -16.84 -19.42
CA CYS A 698 -11.76 -17.33 -18.13
C CYS A 698 -12.14 -18.79 -18.03
N ASP A 699 -11.97 -19.32 -16.82
CA ASP A 699 -12.60 -20.57 -16.39
C ASP A 699 -14.08 -20.29 -16.08
N PRO A 700 -15.03 -20.99 -16.74
CA PRO A 700 -16.47 -20.81 -16.48
C PRO A 700 -16.84 -20.96 -15.01
N LYS A 701 -16.15 -21.86 -14.28
CA LYS A 701 -16.36 -22.05 -12.84
C LYS A 701 -15.91 -20.83 -12.06
N ALA A 702 -14.72 -20.28 -12.38
CA ALA A 702 -14.22 -19.08 -11.73
C ALA A 702 -15.11 -17.87 -12.01
N PHE A 703 -15.59 -17.73 -13.24
CA PHE A 703 -16.53 -16.67 -13.61
C PHE A 703 -17.85 -16.78 -12.84
N SER A 704 -18.44 -17.99 -12.76
CA SER A 704 -19.68 -18.24 -12.02
C SER A 704 -19.53 -17.98 -10.51
N ILE A 705 -18.43 -18.43 -9.89
CA ILE A 705 -18.12 -18.14 -8.48
C ILE A 705 -18.03 -16.64 -8.26
N ALA A 706 -17.29 -15.93 -9.11
CA ALA A 706 -17.14 -14.48 -8.99
C ALA A 706 -18.49 -13.77 -9.15
N LEU A 707 -19.28 -14.12 -10.17
CA LEU A 707 -20.58 -13.51 -10.45
C LEU A 707 -21.57 -13.66 -9.29
N ASN A 708 -21.63 -14.85 -8.69
CA ASN A 708 -22.54 -15.14 -7.59
C ASN A 708 -22.06 -14.57 -6.24
N ASN A 709 -20.78 -14.22 -6.11
CA ASN A 709 -20.23 -13.68 -4.88
C ASN A 709 -20.47 -12.15 -4.76
N ASN A 710 -21.56 -11.78 -4.07
CA ASN A 710 -21.93 -10.37 -3.84
C ASN A 710 -21.36 -9.74 -2.56
N GLN A 711 -20.21 -10.21 -2.04
CA GLN A 711 -19.73 -9.75 -0.73
C GLN A 711 -19.55 -8.23 -0.54
N VAL A 712 -19.54 -7.42 -1.62
CA VAL A 712 -19.60 -5.93 -1.53
C VAL A 712 -20.86 -5.46 -0.81
N THR A 713 -21.98 -6.18 -0.88
CA THR A 713 -23.18 -5.85 -0.10
C THR A 713 -23.16 -6.38 1.34
N HIS A 714 -22.07 -7.02 1.79
CA HIS A 714 -22.02 -7.77 3.07
C HIS A 714 -20.70 -7.63 3.84
N LYS A 715 -19.98 -6.50 3.73
CA LYS A 715 -18.98 -6.18 4.76
C LYS A 715 -19.69 -5.99 6.11
N ASN A 716 -19.10 -6.54 7.16
CA ASN A 716 -19.60 -6.40 8.51
C ASN A 716 -19.20 -5.02 9.05
N THR A 717 -20.09 -4.04 8.94
CA THR A 717 -19.88 -2.65 9.38
C THR A 717 -20.92 -2.21 10.41
N PHE A 718 -20.52 -1.40 11.40
CA PHE A 718 -21.49 -0.79 12.32
C PHE A 718 -22.09 0.49 11.72
N LEU A 719 -21.39 1.18 10.84
CA LEU A 719 -21.75 2.53 10.38
C LEU A 719 -23.16 2.59 9.78
N GLY A 720 -23.55 1.63 8.95
CA GLY A 720 -24.88 1.61 8.35
C GLY A 720 -26.01 1.54 9.39
N GLU A 721 -25.85 0.73 10.45
CA GLU A 721 -26.79 0.67 11.57
C GLU A 721 -26.76 1.94 12.41
N LEU A 722 -25.56 2.43 12.74
CA LEU A 722 -25.36 3.64 13.53
C LEU A 722 -25.95 4.89 12.84
N LEU A 723 -25.99 4.90 11.50
CA LEU A 723 -26.55 5.99 10.71
C LEU A 723 -28.07 5.99 10.64
N LYS A 724 -28.74 4.84 10.82
CA LYS A 724 -30.21 4.78 10.79
C LYS A 724 -30.77 5.86 11.71
N ILE A 725 -31.53 6.75 11.09
CA ILE A 725 -32.21 7.85 11.76
C ILE A 725 -33.48 7.23 12.32
N SER A 726 -33.67 7.33 13.64
CA SER A 726 -34.89 6.90 14.33
C SER A 726 -36.01 7.88 14.04
#